data_AF-A0A848M9C8-F1
#
_entry.id   AF-A0A848M9C8-F1
#
_cell.length_a   1.000
_cell.length_b   1.000
_cell.length_c   1.000
_cell.angle_alpha   90.00
_cell.angle_beta   90.00
_cell.angle_gamma   90.00
#
_symmetry.space_group_name_H-M   'P 1'
#
loop_
_entity.id
_entity.type
_entity.pdbx_description
1 polymer ?
#
loop_
_entity_poly.entity_id
_entity_poly.type
_entity_poly.pdbx_seq_one_letter_code
_entity_poly.pdbx_strand_id
1 'polypeptide(L)'
;MKKNRTPWSRRWLSAALVLPVLLGGNSLFLIPDVSAASQPGTKSGKPDKLQLEYLDRGLVSASRPDGIFLSWRLLAGEVTGYGNQGLTGPDFYVYRDGVKIAEVKDSTNFLDSSGTTKSVYTVSAVTRGIESDRSKPSVPWSSNYYDLKLKKPDDGVTPAGESYTYAANDVSVGDVDGDGRYEYFVKWEPSNSKDVSQVGYTGKTYIDCYTWEGNLLYRIDLGVNIRSGAHYTQFMVYDFDGDGKAEMMFKTAPGTKIIRYNASGNIVSENYITLLPEDKKAGYSNEDDYRLSSEDYYDHIVNMFMNWHAQEEVISGQWPATLEESFGIDPKYSYPLSRRDAESLADYFMDTYAPARSDRNKLRAFEGFIVKGPEYLSVFEGATGRELETIRYKPGREDDGLRWGDYAMSRIEPGNRVDRFLATVAYLDGKQPYAVFARGYYTRSTLASYSWDGKHLKEYWYVDSGWTPMTNPFNDGPHGRDGTDPEFGTLTTQGAHSLSTSDVDGDGKHEIVYGSATIDHDGTLLYSSMDVMPPNSAIPGQTARLGHGDAMHVTDIDPNRPGLEIFMVHEGGSYAPYGYSLRDAATGEVIYGGYTGKDTGRGMIGDIDPSIPGMETWAVSLMTADGKTLSSRMPGTNMNIKWAADMTTQIVNGSLDSIPTIDDFKRGTLLRAEGTRTNNHTKGTPAIVADLFGDWREELVVRTADSSALRIYLSTEITNRKMYTLMHDPQYRAEIARQNTSYNQPAYTGFYLASDTDWSKVPVPSYWTPGLTTVLQAQLEGYAAAGELGGPLLKQLDNAYRQALHHMEKGSAHQALHFLNRMLILLEQTKKPDQLSPAAKLNLSQSVSALVDEWESRND
;
A
#
# COMPACT_ATOMS: atom_id res chain seq x y z
N MET A 1 42.65 34.71 30.49
CA MET A 1 42.11 36.09 30.53
C MET A 1 42.05 36.64 29.10
N LYS A 2 40.82 36.96 28.66
CA LYS A 2 40.32 37.82 27.55
C LYS A 2 41.12 37.91 26.22
N LYS A 3 40.60 37.46 25.07
CA LYS A 3 39.51 38.00 24.19
C LYS A 3 39.82 39.41 23.66
N ASN A 4 39.50 39.84 22.43
CA ASN A 4 38.91 39.28 21.21
C ASN A 4 39.02 40.36 20.10
N ARG A 5 38.83 39.95 18.84
CA ARG A 5 38.65 40.83 17.67
C ARG A 5 37.16 40.98 17.27
N THR A 6 36.90 42.03 16.50
CA THR A 6 35.69 42.43 15.76
C THR A 6 35.89 42.31 14.22
N PRO A 7 34.87 42.55 13.36
CA PRO A 7 34.61 41.73 12.16
C PRO A 7 34.59 42.49 10.79
N TRP A 8 34.10 41.76 9.76
CA TRP A 8 33.33 42.17 8.55
C TRP A 8 33.94 42.16 7.13
N SER A 9 33.26 41.36 6.28
CA SER A 9 32.71 41.63 4.93
C SER A 9 33.52 41.49 3.61
N ARG A 10 32.97 40.61 2.76
CA ARG A 10 32.59 40.71 1.31
C ARG A 10 33.61 40.88 0.16
N ARG A 11 33.52 39.91 -0.77
CA ARG A 11 33.33 39.97 -2.26
C ARG A 11 34.53 39.86 -3.24
N TRP A 12 34.42 38.79 -4.08
CA TRP A 12 34.63 38.60 -5.55
C TRP A 12 36.03 38.49 -6.22
N LEU A 13 36.02 37.61 -7.26
CA LEU A 13 36.76 37.58 -8.55
C LEU A 13 37.95 36.62 -8.77
N SER A 14 37.65 35.60 -9.59
CA SER A 14 38.33 34.98 -10.76
C SER A 14 39.81 35.26 -11.06
N ALA A 15 40.57 34.18 -11.37
CA ALA A 15 41.37 34.02 -12.59
C ALA A 15 42.09 32.65 -12.63
N ALA A 16 42.12 32.04 -13.82
CA ALA A 16 42.76 30.77 -14.14
C ALA A 16 44.22 30.96 -14.60
N LEU A 17 45.09 29.95 -14.40
CA LEU A 17 46.24 29.67 -15.27
C LEU A 17 46.75 28.22 -15.11
N VAL A 18 47.29 27.71 -16.21
CA VAL A 18 47.48 26.31 -16.61
C VAL A 18 48.99 25.92 -16.60
N LEU A 19 49.32 24.78 -15.95
CA LEU A 19 50.39 23.73 -16.21
C LEU A 19 51.88 24.15 -16.47
N PRO A 20 52.92 23.24 -16.49
CA PRO A 20 52.98 21.77 -16.25
C PRO A 20 54.26 21.21 -15.51
N VAL A 21 54.35 19.86 -15.40
CA VAL A 21 55.54 18.95 -15.39
C VAL A 21 56.21 18.50 -14.06
N LEU A 22 55.85 17.25 -13.68
CA LEU A 22 56.64 16.02 -13.40
C LEU A 22 57.84 15.94 -12.42
N LEU A 23 57.67 14.95 -11.53
CA LEU A 23 58.59 13.89 -11.03
C LEU A 23 59.64 14.20 -9.95
N GLY A 24 59.44 13.53 -8.80
CA GLY A 24 60.50 12.72 -8.18
C GLY A 24 60.75 12.93 -6.68
N GLY A 25 60.56 11.87 -5.89
CA GLY A 25 61.41 11.63 -4.71
C GLY A 25 60.75 11.67 -3.33
N ASN A 26 60.54 10.46 -2.79
CA ASN A 26 60.22 10.13 -1.40
C ASN A 26 60.98 10.94 -0.33
N SER A 27 60.29 11.37 0.73
CA SER A 27 60.41 10.80 2.10
C SER A 27 59.91 11.77 3.18
N LEU A 28 58.92 11.29 3.94
CA LEU A 28 58.70 11.47 5.39
C LEU A 28 58.65 12.89 5.97
N PHE A 29 57.43 13.36 6.25
CA PHE A 29 57.14 14.10 7.49
C PHE A 29 55.86 13.56 8.14
N LEU A 30 56.02 13.25 9.43
CA LEU A 30 55.03 12.78 10.39
C LEU A 30 53.96 13.85 10.67
N ILE A 31 52.69 13.42 10.74
CA ILE A 31 51.60 14.13 11.45
C ILE A 31 51.04 13.12 12.47
N PRO A 32 50.85 13.53 13.74
CA PRO A 32 50.47 12.61 14.81
C PRO A 32 48.96 12.32 14.86
N ASP A 33 48.70 11.11 15.33
CA ASP A 33 47.45 10.45 15.72
C ASP A 33 46.24 11.33 16.05
N VAL A 34 45.13 11.03 15.37
CA VAL A 34 43.80 11.05 15.97
C VAL A 34 43.31 9.60 16.00
N SER A 35 43.18 9.10 17.23
CA SER A 35 42.80 7.75 17.62
C SER A 35 41.53 7.26 16.90
N ALA A 36 41.70 6.27 16.02
CA ALA A 36 40.63 5.39 15.58
C ALA A 36 40.34 4.40 16.71
N ALA A 37 39.25 4.62 17.44
CA ALA A 37 38.68 3.61 18.31
C ALA A 37 37.94 2.58 17.44
N SER A 38 38.55 1.42 17.29
CA SER A 38 37.96 0.20 16.73
C SER A 38 36.65 -0.18 17.44
N GLN A 39 35.58 -0.35 16.67
CA GLN A 39 34.40 -1.14 17.04
C GLN A 39 34.42 -2.44 16.22
N PRO A 40 34.47 -3.63 16.83
CA PRO A 40 34.15 -4.87 16.15
C PRO A 40 32.65 -5.16 16.29
N GLY A 41 31.95 -5.17 15.16
CA GLY A 41 30.53 -5.52 15.07
C GLY A 41 30.12 -5.59 13.60
N THR A 42 30.44 -6.70 12.95
CA THR A 42 30.05 -7.04 11.58
C THR A 42 28.53 -7.00 11.42
N LYS A 43 28.00 -6.01 10.71
CA LYS A 43 26.70 -6.09 10.04
C LYS A 43 26.98 -6.47 8.59
N SER A 44 26.50 -7.63 8.14
CA SER A 44 26.44 -7.91 6.70
C SER A 44 25.59 -6.80 6.05
N GLY A 45 26.14 -6.10 5.06
CA GLY A 45 25.41 -5.05 4.36
C GLY A 45 24.28 -5.66 3.52
N LYS A 46 23.13 -4.98 3.44
CA LYS A 46 22.10 -5.32 2.46
C LYS A 46 22.67 -5.12 1.03
N PRO A 47 22.30 -5.94 0.04
CA PRO A 47 22.78 -5.79 -1.34
C PRO A 47 22.45 -4.42 -1.94
N ASP A 48 23.25 -3.94 -2.89
CA ASP A 48 23.02 -2.70 -3.65
C ASP A 48 21.93 -2.84 -4.74
N LYS A 49 20.90 -3.63 -4.46
CA LYS A 49 19.83 -4.01 -5.40
C LYS A 49 18.46 -3.78 -4.76
N LEU A 50 17.44 -3.65 -5.59
CA LEU A 50 16.05 -3.61 -5.18
C LEU A 50 15.67 -4.89 -4.42
N GLN A 51 14.99 -4.76 -3.29
CA GLN A 51 14.38 -5.87 -2.56
C GLN A 51 13.02 -6.19 -3.18
N LEU A 52 12.82 -7.42 -3.65
CA LEU A 52 11.51 -7.95 -4.04
C LEU A 52 11.30 -9.31 -3.40
N GLU A 53 10.05 -9.73 -3.25
CA GLU A 53 9.71 -10.99 -2.61
C GLU A 53 10.31 -12.19 -3.36
N TYR A 54 10.74 -13.21 -2.64
CA TYR A 54 10.85 -14.54 -3.23
C TYR A 54 9.44 -15.02 -3.54
N LEU A 55 9.19 -15.45 -4.78
CA LEU A 55 7.92 -16.04 -5.19
C LEU A 55 8.16 -17.43 -5.76
N ASP A 56 7.31 -18.37 -5.36
CA ASP A 56 7.30 -19.70 -5.97
C ASP A 56 6.72 -19.64 -7.38
N ARG A 57 6.68 -20.78 -8.07
CA ARG A 57 6.17 -20.88 -9.44
C ARG A 57 4.69 -20.46 -9.57
N GLY A 58 3.93 -20.34 -8.49
CA GLY A 58 2.53 -19.93 -8.51
C GLY A 58 1.65 -20.84 -9.36
N LEU A 59 1.99 -22.14 -9.48
CA LEU A 59 1.28 -23.03 -10.39
C LEU A 59 -0.16 -23.25 -9.93
N VAL A 60 -1.09 -22.79 -10.76
CA VAL A 60 -2.53 -22.99 -10.57
C VAL A 60 -3.10 -23.81 -11.71
N SER A 61 -4.14 -24.59 -11.41
CA SER A 61 -4.89 -25.33 -12.41
C SER A 61 -6.39 -25.27 -12.16
N ALA A 62 -7.17 -25.12 -13.22
CA ALA A 62 -8.62 -24.93 -13.16
C ALA A 62 -9.33 -25.71 -14.27
N SER A 63 -10.45 -26.36 -13.93
CA SER A 63 -11.25 -27.10 -14.90
C SER A 63 -12.02 -26.16 -15.82
N ARG A 64 -12.03 -26.51 -17.11
CA ARG A 64 -12.86 -25.92 -18.16
C ARG A 64 -13.65 -27.00 -18.89
N PRO A 65 -14.65 -26.64 -19.72
CA PRO A 65 -15.38 -27.61 -20.54
C PRO A 65 -14.49 -28.39 -21.53
N ASP A 66 -13.38 -27.81 -21.96
CA ASP A 66 -12.47 -28.31 -23.00
C ASP A 66 -11.15 -28.89 -22.46
N GLY A 67 -10.96 -28.95 -21.14
CA GLY A 67 -9.77 -29.50 -20.51
C GLY A 67 -9.43 -28.90 -19.15
N ILE A 68 -8.18 -29.02 -18.75
CA ILE A 68 -7.62 -28.34 -17.57
C ILE A 68 -6.74 -27.19 -18.05
N PHE A 69 -7.08 -25.98 -17.65
CA PHE A 69 -6.22 -24.82 -17.81
C PHE A 69 -5.17 -24.78 -16.70
N LEU A 70 -3.94 -24.47 -17.06
CA LEU A 70 -2.81 -24.27 -16.16
C LEU A 70 -2.20 -22.90 -16.40
N SER A 71 -1.73 -22.27 -15.33
CA SER A 71 -0.96 -21.03 -15.40
C SER A 71 0.10 -21.01 -14.32
N TRP A 72 1.23 -20.35 -14.58
CA TRP A 72 2.34 -20.20 -13.64
C TRP A 72 3.14 -18.93 -13.91
N ARG A 73 3.95 -18.53 -12.94
CA ARG A 73 4.71 -17.28 -13.00
C ARG A 73 5.91 -17.46 -13.91
N LEU A 74 6.25 -16.44 -14.69
CA LEU A 74 7.63 -16.16 -15.07
C LEU A 74 8.19 -15.21 -14.01
N LEU A 75 9.32 -15.53 -13.40
CA LEU A 75 9.93 -14.64 -12.42
C LEU A 75 10.83 -13.64 -13.17
N ALA A 76 10.86 -12.38 -12.71
CA ALA A 76 11.65 -11.33 -13.39
C ALA A 76 13.13 -11.71 -13.57
N GLY A 77 13.76 -12.37 -12.59
CA GLY A 77 15.15 -12.84 -12.67
C GLY A 77 15.39 -13.96 -13.69
N GLU A 78 14.34 -14.54 -14.25
CA GLU A 78 14.43 -15.56 -15.32
C GLU A 78 14.35 -14.95 -16.72
N VAL A 79 14.06 -13.65 -16.83
CA VAL A 79 13.98 -12.95 -18.11
C VAL A 79 15.38 -12.80 -18.70
N THR A 80 15.50 -13.13 -19.98
CA THR A 80 16.77 -13.10 -20.73
C THR A 80 16.74 -12.19 -21.95
N GLY A 81 15.58 -11.59 -22.25
CA GLY A 81 15.36 -10.75 -23.42
C GLY A 81 13.88 -10.60 -23.74
N TYR A 82 13.59 -10.30 -25.01
CA TYR A 82 12.24 -10.09 -25.52
C TYR A 82 12.08 -10.64 -26.94
N GLY A 83 10.82 -10.82 -27.35
CA GLY A 83 10.41 -11.23 -28.69
C GLY A 83 9.11 -10.54 -29.12
N ASN A 84 8.52 -11.00 -30.22
CA ASN A 84 7.35 -10.35 -30.82
C ASN A 84 6.07 -10.38 -29.96
N GLN A 85 5.99 -11.33 -29.04
CA GLN A 85 4.77 -11.63 -28.29
C GLN A 85 4.98 -11.57 -26.77
N GLY A 86 6.17 -11.22 -26.29
CA GLY A 86 6.48 -11.33 -24.87
C GLY A 86 7.96 -11.17 -24.58
N LEU A 87 8.27 -11.21 -23.29
CA LEU A 87 9.61 -11.45 -22.77
C LEU A 87 10.07 -12.88 -23.08
N THR A 88 11.38 -13.08 -23.15
CA THR A 88 12.01 -14.40 -23.30
C THR A 88 12.66 -14.83 -21.99
N GLY A 89 12.77 -16.13 -21.78
CA GLY A 89 13.26 -16.74 -20.55
C GLY A 89 13.33 -18.26 -20.70
N PRO A 90 13.25 -19.03 -19.61
CA PRO A 90 13.22 -20.49 -19.69
C PRO A 90 12.03 -20.99 -20.50
N ASP A 91 12.21 -22.14 -21.15
CA ASP A 91 11.09 -22.99 -21.60
C ASP A 91 10.50 -23.68 -20.35
N PHE A 92 9.31 -24.26 -20.46
CA PHE A 92 8.64 -24.92 -19.34
C PHE A 92 8.16 -26.32 -19.71
N TYR A 93 8.59 -27.33 -18.96
CA TYR A 93 8.03 -28.67 -19.08
C TYR A 93 6.80 -28.80 -18.19
N VAL A 94 5.69 -29.23 -18.78
CA VAL A 94 4.43 -29.50 -18.05
C VAL A 94 4.32 -30.99 -17.81
N TYR A 95 4.11 -31.36 -16.56
CA TYR A 95 3.93 -32.74 -16.13
C TYR A 95 2.49 -32.96 -15.65
N ARG A 96 1.91 -34.09 -16.05
CA ARG A 96 0.65 -34.61 -15.49
C ARG A 96 0.91 -35.98 -14.89
N ASP A 97 0.55 -36.15 -13.63
CA ASP A 97 0.72 -37.41 -12.88
C ASP A 97 2.17 -37.95 -12.98
N GLY A 98 3.15 -37.04 -12.97
CA GLY A 98 4.58 -37.33 -13.08
C GLY A 98 5.12 -37.56 -14.50
N VAL A 99 4.28 -37.50 -15.54
CA VAL A 99 4.67 -37.70 -16.94
C VAL A 99 4.71 -36.36 -17.67
N LYS A 100 5.82 -36.04 -18.36
CA LYS A 100 5.91 -34.85 -19.22
C LYS A 100 4.89 -34.97 -20.35
N ILE A 101 3.98 -34.00 -20.46
CA ILE A 101 2.95 -33.94 -21.49
C ILE A 101 3.16 -32.81 -22.50
N ALA A 102 3.90 -31.76 -22.11
CA ALA A 102 4.13 -30.61 -22.99
C ALA A 102 5.44 -29.89 -22.67
N GLU A 103 5.84 -29.03 -23.61
CA GLU A 103 6.91 -28.05 -23.49
C GLU A 103 6.38 -26.71 -24.01
N VAL A 104 6.31 -25.71 -23.14
CA VAL A 104 5.75 -24.39 -23.42
C VAL A 104 6.88 -23.37 -23.47
N LYS A 105 6.91 -22.52 -24.49
CA LYS A 105 8.06 -21.64 -24.78
C LYS A 105 7.70 -20.16 -24.76
N ASP A 106 6.52 -19.86 -25.29
CA ASP A 106 6.02 -18.54 -25.67
C ASP A 106 4.95 -17.98 -24.71
N SER A 107 4.60 -18.73 -23.66
CA SER A 107 3.71 -18.27 -22.59
C SER A 107 4.09 -18.94 -21.25
N THR A 108 3.30 -18.66 -20.22
CA THR A 108 3.34 -19.40 -18.95
C THR A 108 1.97 -19.94 -18.58
N ASN A 109 1.24 -20.42 -19.60
CA ASN A 109 -0.02 -21.14 -19.45
C ASN A 109 -0.11 -22.33 -20.40
N PHE A 110 -1.06 -23.23 -20.14
CA PHE A 110 -1.29 -24.41 -20.98
C PHE A 110 -2.72 -24.93 -20.82
N LEU A 111 -3.30 -25.48 -21.90
CA LEU A 111 -4.57 -26.21 -21.85
C LEU A 111 -4.31 -27.69 -22.10
N ASP A 112 -4.47 -28.52 -21.06
CA ASP A 112 -4.46 -29.97 -21.21
C ASP A 112 -5.88 -30.50 -21.48
N SER A 113 -6.17 -30.78 -22.75
CA SER A 113 -7.47 -31.32 -23.18
C SER A 113 -7.72 -32.77 -22.73
N SER A 114 -6.69 -33.48 -22.26
CA SER A 114 -6.80 -34.85 -21.75
C SER A 114 -6.79 -34.91 -20.21
N GLY A 115 -6.61 -33.77 -19.56
CA GLY A 115 -6.60 -33.61 -18.12
C GLY A 115 -7.96 -33.84 -17.48
N THR A 116 -7.96 -34.21 -16.20
CA THR A 116 -9.19 -34.29 -15.39
C THR A 116 -9.02 -33.58 -14.06
N THR A 117 -10.11 -33.36 -13.31
CA THR A 117 -10.06 -32.79 -11.95
C THR A 117 -9.35 -33.67 -10.92
N LYS A 118 -8.96 -34.90 -11.30
CA LYS A 118 -8.15 -35.80 -10.46
C LYS A 118 -6.67 -35.79 -10.83
N SER A 119 -6.32 -35.16 -11.95
CA SER A 119 -4.93 -35.05 -12.40
C SER A 119 -4.14 -34.18 -11.45
N VAL A 120 -2.84 -34.46 -11.34
CA VAL A 120 -1.90 -33.66 -10.55
C VAL A 120 -0.85 -33.09 -11.48
N TYR A 121 -0.64 -31.77 -11.42
CA TYR A 121 0.28 -31.08 -12.31
C TYR A 121 1.49 -30.53 -11.59
N THR A 122 2.63 -30.56 -12.25
CA THR A 122 3.82 -29.78 -11.89
C THR A 122 4.40 -29.16 -13.15
N VAL A 123 5.11 -28.05 -12.98
CA VAL A 123 5.84 -27.37 -14.05
C VAL A 123 7.27 -27.18 -13.62
N SER A 124 8.21 -27.33 -14.56
CA SER A 124 9.61 -27.05 -14.32
C SER A 124 10.15 -26.09 -15.37
N ALA A 125 10.96 -25.12 -14.93
CA ALA A 125 11.74 -24.26 -15.82
C ALA A 125 12.81 -25.08 -16.54
N VAL A 126 13.16 -24.70 -17.76
CA VAL A 126 14.15 -25.37 -18.59
C VAL A 126 15.02 -24.34 -19.31
N THR A 127 16.30 -24.31 -18.95
CA THR A 127 17.29 -23.42 -19.54
C THR A 127 18.36 -24.24 -20.25
N ARG A 128 18.53 -24.02 -21.56
CA ARG A 128 19.51 -24.76 -22.40
C ARG A 128 19.37 -26.29 -22.28
N GLY A 129 18.13 -26.77 -22.14
CA GLY A 129 17.81 -28.20 -21.98
C GLY A 129 18.03 -28.77 -20.59
N ILE A 130 18.45 -27.95 -19.61
CA ILE A 130 18.60 -28.34 -18.21
C ILE A 130 17.34 -27.91 -17.46
N GLU A 131 16.64 -28.87 -16.88
CA GLU A 131 15.47 -28.62 -16.05
C GLU A 131 15.90 -28.05 -14.69
N SER A 132 15.07 -27.17 -14.13
CA SER A 132 15.20 -26.57 -12.80
C SER A 132 13.80 -26.20 -12.28
N ASP A 133 13.71 -25.85 -11.00
CA ASP A 133 12.53 -25.29 -10.33
C ASP A 133 11.23 -26.05 -10.60
N ARG A 134 11.18 -27.31 -10.18
CA ARG A 134 9.94 -28.07 -10.28
C ARG A 134 8.97 -27.54 -9.23
N SER A 135 7.84 -27.00 -9.68
CA SER A 135 6.82 -26.43 -8.80
C SER A 135 6.30 -27.44 -7.77
N LYS A 136 5.70 -26.90 -6.69
CA LYS A 136 4.77 -27.68 -5.86
C LYS A 136 3.63 -28.25 -6.75
N PRO A 137 3.05 -29.41 -6.41
CA PRO A 137 1.94 -29.99 -7.17
C PRO A 137 0.67 -29.12 -7.11
N SER A 138 -0.02 -29.01 -8.23
CA SER A 138 -1.31 -28.34 -8.37
C SER A 138 -2.40 -29.35 -8.72
N VAL A 139 -3.53 -29.27 -8.01
CA VAL A 139 -4.74 -30.07 -8.28
C VAL A 139 -5.81 -29.15 -8.86
N PRO A 140 -6.45 -29.50 -9.99
CA PRO A 140 -7.37 -28.59 -10.65
C PRO A 140 -8.59 -28.27 -9.79
N TRP A 141 -8.93 -26.99 -9.72
CA TRP A 141 -10.21 -26.55 -9.20
C TRP A 141 -11.35 -27.05 -10.09
N SER A 142 -12.51 -27.28 -9.50
CA SER A 142 -13.72 -27.69 -10.24
C SER A 142 -14.31 -26.57 -11.11
N SER A 143 -13.83 -25.35 -10.95
CA SER A 143 -14.26 -24.14 -11.66
C SER A 143 -13.08 -23.20 -11.87
N ASN A 144 -13.29 -22.04 -12.49
CA ASN A 144 -12.26 -21.01 -12.63
C ASN A 144 -12.11 -20.12 -11.38
N TYR A 145 -12.63 -20.55 -10.22
CA TYR A 145 -12.41 -19.85 -8.97
C TYR A 145 -12.13 -20.80 -7.81
N TYR A 146 -11.50 -20.25 -6.78
CA TYR A 146 -11.27 -20.88 -5.48
C TYR A 146 -12.00 -20.09 -4.38
N ASP A 147 -12.68 -20.80 -3.48
CA ASP A 147 -13.31 -20.20 -2.30
C ASP A 147 -12.40 -20.39 -1.08
N LEU A 148 -11.60 -19.37 -0.76
CA LEU A 148 -10.82 -19.27 0.47
C LEU A 148 -11.77 -19.09 1.65
N LYS A 149 -11.95 -20.13 2.46
CA LYS A 149 -12.92 -20.12 3.57
C LYS A 149 -12.48 -19.16 4.67
N LEU A 150 -13.43 -18.34 5.12
CA LEU A 150 -13.25 -17.34 6.14
C LEU A 150 -13.99 -17.71 7.43
N LYS A 151 -13.46 -17.25 8.56
CA LYS A 151 -14.14 -17.32 9.85
C LYS A 151 -14.77 -15.97 10.17
N LYS A 152 -16.02 -15.79 9.73
CA LYS A 152 -16.80 -14.58 9.98
C LYS A 152 -16.85 -14.23 11.49
N PRO A 153 -16.54 -12.98 11.89
CA PRO A 153 -16.75 -12.51 13.26
C PRO A 153 -18.23 -12.52 13.64
N ASP A 154 -18.48 -12.71 14.93
CA ASP A 154 -19.83 -12.61 15.48
C ASP A 154 -20.38 -11.19 15.34
N ASP A 155 -21.68 -11.09 15.09
CA ASP A 155 -22.42 -9.84 15.08
C ASP A 155 -22.39 -9.17 16.48
N GLY A 156 -22.66 -7.86 16.54
CA GLY A 156 -22.55 -7.10 17.78
C GLY A 156 -23.63 -6.04 17.97
N VAL A 157 -23.55 -5.34 19.09
CA VAL A 157 -24.46 -4.25 19.47
C VAL A 157 -23.64 -3.09 20.01
N THR A 158 -23.91 -1.87 19.54
CA THR A 158 -23.23 -0.66 20.01
C THR A 158 -23.71 -0.24 21.40
N PRO A 159 -23.00 0.69 22.09
CA PRO A 159 -23.49 1.27 23.34
C PRO A 159 -24.90 1.91 23.23
N ALA A 160 -25.26 2.42 22.04
CA ALA A 160 -26.58 2.97 21.76
C ALA A 160 -27.67 1.90 21.48
N GLY A 161 -27.35 0.61 21.55
CA GLY A 161 -28.29 -0.48 21.31
C GLY A 161 -28.51 -0.84 19.84
N GLU A 162 -27.72 -0.27 18.92
CA GLU A 162 -27.79 -0.59 17.48
C GLU A 162 -27.08 -1.92 17.19
N SER A 163 -27.79 -2.89 16.64
CA SER A 163 -27.18 -4.14 16.15
C SER A 163 -26.44 -3.93 14.84
N TYR A 164 -25.32 -4.62 14.67
CA TYR A 164 -24.54 -4.62 13.43
C TYR A 164 -24.01 -6.03 13.13
N THR A 165 -23.76 -6.28 11.85
CA THR A 165 -23.19 -7.54 11.34
C THR A 165 -21.84 -7.29 10.68
N TYR A 166 -21.10 -8.33 10.30
CA TYR A 166 -19.82 -8.18 9.59
C TYR A 166 -19.87 -8.62 8.12
N ALA A 167 -19.09 -7.93 7.28
CA ALA A 167 -18.72 -8.37 5.95
C ALA A 167 -17.19 -8.36 5.79
N ALA A 168 -16.65 -9.33 5.06
CA ALA A 168 -15.25 -9.27 4.62
C ALA A 168 -15.13 -8.06 3.68
N ASN A 169 -14.03 -7.33 3.74
CA ASN A 169 -13.90 -6.03 3.07
C ASN A 169 -12.58 -5.96 2.29
N ASP A 170 -11.82 -4.88 2.40
CA ASP A 170 -10.53 -4.72 1.72
C ASP A 170 -9.52 -5.78 2.15
N VAL A 171 -8.68 -6.21 1.21
CA VAL A 171 -7.66 -7.24 1.39
C VAL A 171 -6.29 -6.71 0.97
N SER A 172 -5.25 -7.12 1.70
CA SER A 172 -3.86 -7.02 1.26
C SER A 172 -3.22 -8.41 1.28
N VAL A 173 -2.05 -8.55 0.68
CA VAL A 173 -1.29 -9.81 0.62
C VAL A 173 0.16 -9.62 1.03
N GLY A 174 0.75 -10.70 1.54
CA GLY A 174 2.18 -10.79 1.89
C GLY A 174 2.54 -12.23 2.24
N ASP A 175 3.73 -12.66 1.87
CA ASP A 175 4.28 -13.97 2.27
C ASP A 175 4.78 -13.88 3.70
N VAL A 176 4.12 -14.54 4.65
CA VAL A 176 4.43 -14.35 6.08
C VAL A 176 5.42 -15.36 6.63
N ASP A 177 5.69 -16.43 5.91
CA ASP A 177 6.57 -17.52 6.35
C ASP A 177 7.78 -17.77 5.43
N GLY A 178 7.84 -17.08 4.29
CA GLY A 178 8.93 -17.07 3.33
C GLY A 178 8.91 -18.26 2.37
N ASP A 179 7.74 -18.87 2.14
CA ASP A 179 7.62 -20.06 1.28
C ASP A 179 7.37 -19.75 -0.21
N GLY A 180 7.23 -18.47 -0.55
CA GLY A 180 7.00 -17.93 -1.89
C GLY A 180 5.53 -17.80 -2.27
N ARG A 181 4.61 -17.95 -1.31
CA ARG A 181 3.17 -17.86 -1.51
C ARG A 181 2.56 -16.79 -0.62
N TYR A 182 1.54 -16.11 -1.13
CA TYR A 182 0.85 -15.08 -0.37
C TYR A 182 -0.18 -15.63 0.62
N GLU A 183 -0.13 -15.08 1.84
CA GLU A 183 -1.25 -15.04 2.79
C GLU A 183 -2.17 -13.84 2.50
N TYR A 184 -3.39 -13.93 3.02
CA TYR A 184 -4.46 -12.96 2.79
C TYR A 184 -4.80 -12.24 4.09
N PHE A 185 -4.57 -10.92 4.10
CA PHE A 185 -4.89 -10.04 5.21
C PHE A 185 -6.26 -9.42 4.97
N VAL A 186 -7.27 -9.86 5.72
CA VAL A 186 -8.68 -9.55 5.48
C VAL A 186 -9.20 -8.57 6.52
N LYS A 187 -9.54 -7.35 6.09
CA LYS A 187 -10.27 -6.39 6.92
C LYS A 187 -11.73 -6.83 7.03
N TRP A 188 -12.26 -6.90 8.25
CA TRP A 188 -13.69 -7.08 8.49
C TRP A 188 -14.32 -5.75 8.83
N GLU A 189 -15.34 -5.38 8.07
CA GLU A 189 -16.05 -4.13 8.25
C GLU A 189 -17.44 -4.39 8.84
N PRO A 190 -17.81 -3.69 9.93
CA PRO A 190 -19.15 -3.79 10.49
C PRO A 190 -20.16 -3.06 9.59
N SER A 191 -21.40 -3.54 9.53
CA SER A 191 -22.47 -3.00 8.69
C SER A 191 -22.88 -1.57 9.03
N ASN A 192 -22.45 -1.08 10.19
CA ASN A 192 -22.65 0.30 10.65
C ASN A 192 -21.34 1.11 10.65
N SER A 193 -20.33 0.75 9.85
CA SER A 193 -19.18 1.62 9.58
C SER A 193 -19.63 2.98 9.03
N LYS A 194 -18.78 3.99 9.18
CA LYS A 194 -19.15 5.39 8.92
C LYS A 194 -18.13 6.05 8.02
N ASP A 195 -18.62 6.84 7.06
CA ASP A 195 -17.80 7.94 6.54
C ASP A 195 -17.53 8.92 7.70
N VAL A 196 -16.40 9.62 7.67
CA VAL A 196 -16.03 10.53 8.77
C VAL A 196 -17.03 11.67 8.98
N SER A 197 -17.82 12.03 7.96
CA SER A 197 -18.88 13.04 8.08
C SER A 197 -20.17 12.53 8.74
N GLN A 198 -20.27 11.22 9.00
CA GLN A 198 -21.46 10.59 9.54
C GLN A 198 -21.33 10.38 11.04
N VAL A 199 -22.43 10.59 11.75
CA VAL A 199 -22.54 10.44 13.20
C VAL A 199 -22.93 9.01 13.58
N GLY A 200 -22.52 8.58 14.77
CA GLY A 200 -22.93 7.31 15.37
C GLY A 200 -21.75 6.44 15.76
N TYR A 201 -22.00 5.53 16.70
CA TYR A 201 -21.09 4.45 17.02
C TYR A 201 -20.86 3.53 15.83
N THR A 202 -19.72 2.84 15.84
CA THR A 202 -19.41 1.76 14.92
C THR A 202 -19.13 0.48 15.69
N GLY A 203 -19.39 -0.67 15.07
CA GLY A 203 -18.72 -1.92 15.47
C GLY A 203 -17.20 -1.78 15.38
N LYS A 204 -16.49 -2.77 15.91
CA LYS A 204 -15.02 -2.80 15.85
C LYS A 204 -14.55 -3.14 14.44
N THR A 205 -13.32 -2.75 14.09
CA THR A 205 -12.63 -3.29 12.91
C THR A 205 -11.79 -4.50 13.33
N TYR A 206 -11.77 -5.54 12.50
CA TYR A 206 -10.84 -6.67 12.65
C TYR A 206 -9.95 -6.79 11.42
N ILE A 207 -8.71 -7.27 11.61
CA ILE A 207 -7.85 -7.72 10.52
C ILE A 207 -7.44 -9.16 10.81
N ASP A 208 -7.78 -10.08 9.90
CA ASP A 208 -7.38 -11.48 9.96
C ASP A 208 -6.22 -11.76 9.02
N CYS A 209 -5.39 -12.76 9.33
CA CYS A 209 -4.44 -13.34 8.38
C CYS A 209 -4.80 -14.81 8.10
N TYR A 210 -4.98 -15.15 6.82
CA TYR A 210 -5.30 -16.50 6.35
C TYR A 210 -4.22 -17.05 5.43
N THR A 211 -3.82 -18.31 5.65
CA THR A 211 -3.06 -19.07 4.63
C THR A 211 -3.94 -19.40 3.44
N TRP A 212 -3.33 -19.76 2.31
CA TRP A 212 -4.07 -20.23 1.13
C TRP A 212 -5.08 -21.33 1.42
N GLU A 213 -4.78 -22.24 2.34
CA GLU A 213 -5.64 -23.38 2.70
C GLU A 213 -6.88 -22.95 3.50
N GLY A 214 -7.01 -21.67 3.86
CA GLY A 214 -8.10 -21.14 4.68
C GLY A 214 -7.85 -21.27 6.18
N ASN A 215 -6.60 -21.48 6.60
CA ASN A 215 -6.26 -21.50 8.03
C ASN A 215 -6.17 -20.07 8.57
N LEU A 216 -7.02 -19.73 9.53
CA LEU A 216 -6.92 -18.47 10.26
C LEU A 216 -5.73 -18.52 11.23
N LEU A 217 -4.67 -17.76 10.95
CA LEU A 217 -3.47 -17.68 11.78
C LEU A 217 -3.73 -16.88 13.06
N TYR A 218 -4.31 -15.68 12.91
CA TYR A 218 -4.67 -14.78 14.00
C TYR A 218 -5.69 -13.72 13.52
N ARG A 219 -6.27 -13.02 14.49
CA ARG A 219 -7.12 -11.85 14.31
C ARG A 219 -6.59 -10.71 15.16
N ILE A 220 -6.43 -9.51 14.58
CA ILE A 220 -6.25 -8.28 15.34
C ILE A 220 -7.62 -7.62 15.52
N ASP A 221 -8.06 -7.48 16.76
CA ASP A 221 -9.19 -6.65 17.18
C ASP A 221 -8.68 -5.24 17.46
N LEU A 222 -9.05 -4.27 16.64
CA LEU A 222 -8.55 -2.90 16.77
C LEU A 222 -9.11 -2.19 18.02
N GLY A 223 -10.10 -2.77 18.68
CA GLY A 223 -10.71 -2.21 19.87
C GLY A 223 -11.78 -1.16 19.54
N VAL A 224 -12.23 -0.46 20.57
CA VAL A 224 -13.28 0.57 20.45
C VAL A 224 -12.72 1.97 20.13
N ASN A 225 -11.42 2.16 20.33
CA ASN A 225 -10.75 3.45 20.17
C ASN A 225 -10.24 3.70 18.73
N ILE A 226 -10.56 2.81 17.80
CA ILE A 226 -10.43 3.01 16.36
C ILE A 226 -11.83 2.89 15.77
N ARG A 227 -12.29 3.97 15.12
CA ARG A 227 -13.59 4.02 14.46
C ARG A 227 -13.54 3.25 13.14
N SER A 228 -14.63 2.58 12.78
CA SER A 228 -14.68 1.76 11.55
C SER A 228 -15.19 2.58 10.36
N GLY A 229 -14.46 2.52 9.25
CA GLY A 229 -14.83 3.15 7.98
C GLY A 229 -13.62 3.32 7.04
N ALA A 230 -13.87 3.68 5.79
CA ALA A 230 -12.86 3.75 4.74
C ALA A 230 -11.65 4.62 5.09
N HIS A 231 -11.87 5.78 5.74
CA HIS A 231 -10.80 6.77 5.98
C HIS A 231 -9.99 6.55 7.26
N TYR A 232 -10.30 5.53 8.07
CA TYR A 232 -9.64 5.31 9.36
C TYR A 232 -8.44 4.36 9.28
N THR A 233 -8.68 3.05 9.18
CA THR A 233 -7.62 2.04 9.19
C THR A 233 -7.08 1.81 7.79
N GLN A 234 -5.83 2.24 7.59
CA GLN A 234 -5.02 1.95 6.40
C GLN A 234 -3.91 0.99 6.84
N PHE A 235 -3.87 -0.24 6.29
CA PHE A 235 -2.96 -1.29 6.75
C PHE A 235 -2.00 -1.74 5.67
N MET A 236 -0.70 -1.58 5.94
CA MET A 236 0.37 -1.90 4.99
C MET A 236 0.93 -3.28 5.31
N VAL A 237 0.99 -4.15 4.30
CA VAL A 237 1.54 -5.50 4.40
C VAL A 237 2.70 -5.63 3.43
N TYR A 238 3.90 -5.83 3.97
CA TYR A 238 5.15 -5.87 3.21
C TYR A 238 6.27 -6.44 4.07
N ASP A 239 7.31 -7.02 3.45
CA ASP A 239 8.58 -7.33 4.12
C ASP A 239 9.41 -6.04 4.22
N PHE A 240 9.35 -5.35 5.36
CA PHE A 240 9.99 -4.05 5.52
C PHE A 240 11.47 -4.14 5.92
N ASP A 241 11.90 -5.22 6.58
CA ASP A 241 13.29 -5.36 7.03
C ASP A 241 14.18 -6.20 6.09
N GLY A 242 13.59 -6.93 5.15
CA GLY A 242 14.28 -7.77 4.19
C GLY A 242 14.69 -9.13 4.77
N ASP A 243 13.92 -9.71 5.68
CA ASP A 243 14.13 -11.07 6.19
C ASP A 243 13.43 -12.17 5.35
N GLY A 244 12.59 -11.77 4.40
CA GLY A 244 11.86 -12.64 3.49
C GLY A 244 10.43 -12.93 3.97
N LYS A 245 9.95 -12.23 4.99
CA LYS A 245 8.62 -12.40 5.56
C LYS A 245 7.94 -11.06 5.75
N ALA A 246 6.69 -10.97 5.36
CA ALA A 246 5.92 -9.76 5.49
C ALA A 246 5.61 -9.43 6.96
N GLU A 247 5.71 -8.16 7.32
CA GLU A 247 5.05 -7.56 8.47
C GLU A 247 3.76 -6.85 8.07
N MET A 248 3.01 -6.44 9.09
CA MET A 248 1.87 -5.55 8.93
C MET A 248 2.03 -4.30 9.82
N MET A 249 1.77 -3.12 9.26
CA MET A 249 1.84 -1.83 9.96
C MET A 249 0.56 -1.02 9.79
N PHE A 250 0.02 -0.49 10.90
CA PHE A 250 -1.12 0.44 10.86
C PHE A 250 -1.30 1.20 12.18
N LYS A 251 -2.17 2.21 12.12
CA LYS A 251 -2.59 3.02 13.27
C LYS A 251 -3.39 2.19 14.28
N THR A 252 -2.95 2.19 15.54
CA THR A 252 -3.59 1.50 16.65
C THR A 252 -3.90 2.45 17.81
N ALA A 253 -4.58 1.95 18.84
CA ALA A 253 -4.98 2.71 20.02
C ALA A 253 -5.08 1.77 21.24
N PRO A 254 -5.20 2.31 22.48
CA PRO A 254 -5.50 1.48 23.63
C PRO A 254 -6.71 0.56 23.37
N GLY A 255 -6.58 -0.70 23.76
CA GLY A 255 -7.61 -1.73 23.55
C GLY A 255 -7.45 -2.53 22.26
N THR A 256 -6.53 -2.16 21.36
CA THR A 256 -6.13 -3.04 20.26
C THR A 256 -5.50 -4.33 20.81
N LYS A 257 -5.92 -5.50 20.34
CA LYS A 257 -5.43 -6.81 20.79
C LYS A 257 -5.27 -7.83 19.68
N ILE A 258 -4.30 -8.73 19.88
CA ILE A 258 -3.97 -9.85 19.02
C ILE A 258 -4.65 -11.10 19.60
N ILE A 259 -5.46 -11.78 18.79
CA ILE A 259 -6.16 -13.02 19.11
C ILE A 259 -5.57 -14.13 18.26
N ARG A 260 -4.98 -15.15 18.90
CA ARG A 260 -4.40 -16.31 18.20
C ARG A 260 -5.31 -17.52 18.29
N TYR A 261 -5.30 -18.34 17.24
CA TYR A 261 -6.09 -19.55 17.16
C TYR A 261 -5.21 -20.80 17.08
N ASN A 262 -5.72 -21.95 17.51
CA ASN A 262 -5.14 -23.24 17.19
C ASN A 262 -5.72 -23.78 15.87
N ALA A 263 -5.18 -24.92 15.39
CA ALA A 263 -5.64 -25.56 14.16
C ALA A 263 -7.14 -25.98 14.19
N SER A 264 -7.77 -26.08 15.36
CA SER A 264 -9.21 -26.34 15.48
C SER A 264 -10.05 -25.05 15.49
N GLY A 265 -9.43 -23.88 15.33
CA GLY A 265 -10.09 -22.58 15.31
C GLY A 265 -10.46 -22.04 16.70
N ASN A 266 -9.97 -22.62 17.79
CA ASN A 266 -10.22 -22.14 19.15
C ASN A 266 -9.19 -21.07 19.55
N ILE A 267 -9.61 -20.07 20.33
CA ILE A 267 -8.71 -19.03 20.84
C ILE A 267 -7.68 -19.65 21.79
N VAL A 268 -6.41 -19.32 21.58
CA VAL A 268 -5.26 -19.76 22.38
C VAL A 268 -4.75 -18.64 23.27
N SER A 269 -4.75 -17.40 22.78
CA SER A 269 -4.29 -16.23 23.53
C SER A 269 -4.95 -14.95 23.04
N GLU A 270 -5.11 -14.00 23.95
CA GLU A 270 -5.49 -12.61 23.65
C GLU A 270 -4.50 -11.68 24.36
N ASN A 271 -3.78 -10.86 23.60
CA ASN A 271 -2.79 -9.93 24.14
C ASN A 271 -3.06 -8.54 23.60
N TYR A 272 -3.18 -7.54 24.48
CA TYR A 272 -3.20 -6.15 24.05
C TYR A 272 -1.84 -5.72 23.52
N ILE A 273 -1.84 -4.73 22.63
CA ILE A 273 -0.62 -4.00 22.30
C ILE A 273 -0.07 -3.29 23.54
N THR A 274 1.22 -2.95 23.46
CA THR A 274 1.93 -2.27 24.52
C THR A 274 1.58 -0.78 24.52
N LEU A 275 0.94 -0.30 25.59
CA LEU A 275 0.84 1.14 25.85
C LEU A 275 2.23 1.72 26.12
N LEU A 276 2.52 2.89 25.56
CA LEU A 276 3.78 3.59 25.78
C LEU A 276 4.01 3.90 27.27
N PRO A 277 5.25 3.88 27.77
CA PRO A 277 5.54 4.10 29.18
C PRO A 277 4.98 5.42 29.74
N GLU A 278 5.04 6.50 28.96
CA GLU A 278 4.46 7.79 29.30
C GLU A 278 2.94 7.76 29.40
N ASP A 279 2.27 6.95 28.57
CA ASP A 279 0.81 6.82 28.59
C ASP A 279 0.33 6.02 29.79
N LYS A 280 1.03 4.92 30.12
CA LYS A 280 0.80 4.18 31.37
C LYS A 280 1.01 5.09 32.59
N LYS A 281 2.03 5.94 32.57
CA LYS A 281 2.30 6.91 33.63
C LYS A 281 1.23 8.00 33.71
N ALA A 282 0.67 8.40 32.58
CA ALA A 282 -0.46 9.34 32.50
C ALA A 282 -1.80 8.71 32.92
N GLY A 283 -1.85 7.39 33.12
CA GLY A 283 -3.01 6.66 33.65
C GLY A 283 -3.91 6.05 32.57
N TYR A 284 -3.48 6.01 31.30
CA TYR A 284 -4.22 5.36 30.23
C TYR A 284 -4.20 3.83 30.38
N SER A 285 -5.30 3.19 29.99
CA SER A 285 -5.47 1.74 30.04
C SER A 285 -6.04 1.18 28.75
N ASN A 286 -5.81 -0.12 28.49
CA ASN A 286 -6.38 -0.81 27.32
C ASN A 286 -7.90 -1.01 27.42
N GLU A 287 -8.46 -0.78 28.60
CA GLU A 287 -9.88 -0.87 28.92
C GLU A 287 -10.59 0.48 28.75
N ASP A 288 -9.87 1.57 28.47
CA ASP A 288 -10.45 2.88 28.26
C ASP A 288 -11.35 2.90 27.01
N ASP A 289 -12.48 3.60 27.10
CA ASP A 289 -13.38 3.87 25.98
C ASP A 289 -13.44 5.38 25.74
N TYR A 290 -12.86 5.84 24.64
CA TYR A 290 -12.82 7.25 24.27
C TYR A 290 -13.94 7.65 23.31
N ARG A 291 -14.86 6.74 22.98
CA ARG A 291 -16.02 7.06 22.13
C ARG A 291 -16.97 7.95 22.92
N LEU A 292 -17.21 9.15 22.42
CA LEU A 292 -18.13 10.08 23.06
C LEU A 292 -19.58 9.63 22.89
N SER A 293 -20.36 9.61 23.98
CA SER A 293 -21.81 9.75 23.86
C SER A 293 -22.19 11.18 23.46
N SER A 294 -23.46 11.41 23.14
CA SER A 294 -23.97 12.77 22.89
C SER A 294 -23.81 13.70 24.09
N GLU A 295 -23.95 13.18 25.31
CA GLU A 295 -23.70 13.93 26.55
C GLU A 295 -22.21 14.23 26.74
N ASP A 296 -21.33 13.25 26.52
CA ASP A 296 -19.89 13.45 26.61
C ASP A 296 -19.39 14.47 25.58
N TYR A 297 -19.98 14.50 24.38
CA TYR A 297 -19.64 15.50 23.37
C TYR A 297 -20.12 16.90 23.76
N TYR A 298 -21.32 17.04 24.34
CA TYR A 298 -21.76 18.32 24.88
C TYR A 298 -20.81 18.82 25.97
N ASP A 299 -20.44 17.97 26.92
CA ASP A 299 -19.46 18.30 27.96
C ASP A 299 -18.07 18.63 27.38
N HIS A 300 -17.65 17.96 26.30
CA HIS A 300 -16.43 18.30 25.56
C HIS A 300 -16.48 19.72 25.00
N ILE A 301 -17.59 20.13 24.37
CA ILE A 301 -17.77 21.50 23.87
C ILE A 301 -17.79 22.53 25.00
N VAL A 302 -18.49 22.24 26.11
CA VAL A 302 -18.48 23.12 27.29
C VAL A 302 -17.06 23.31 27.81
N ASN A 303 -16.28 22.23 27.91
CA ASN A 303 -14.88 22.29 28.35
C ASN A 303 -13.99 23.07 27.37
N MET A 304 -14.18 22.89 26.06
CA MET A 304 -13.48 23.68 25.04
C MET A 304 -13.78 25.17 25.19
N PHE A 305 -15.04 25.53 25.43
CA PHE A 305 -15.48 26.92 25.60
C PHE A 305 -14.94 27.54 26.89
N MET A 306 -14.96 26.82 28.02
CA MET A 306 -14.33 27.26 29.27
C MET A 306 -12.86 27.65 29.08
N ASN A 307 -12.15 26.89 28.25
CA ASN A 307 -10.73 27.07 27.98
C ASN A 307 -10.44 27.92 26.73
N TRP A 308 -11.43 28.59 26.14
CA TRP A 308 -11.26 29.41 24.93
C TRP A 308 -10.13 30.45 25.07
N HIS A 309 -10.10 31.16 26.20
CA HIS A 309 -9.07 32.17 26.51
C HIS A 309 -7.62 31.63 26.55
N ALA A 310 -7.45 30.31 26.64
CA ALA A 310 -6.16 29.64 26.72
C ALA A 310 -5.70 29.05 25.37
N GLN A 311 -6.53 29.11 24.33
CA GLN A 311 -6.16 28.65 22.99
C GLN A 311 -5.02 29.53 22.44
N GLU A 312 -4.03 28.91 21.80
CA GLU A 312 -2.84 29.62 21.30
C GLU A 312 -3.22 30.70 20.27
N GLU A 313 -4.19 30.40 19.41
CA GLU A 313 -4.74 31.31 18.41
C GLU A 313 -5.48 32.50 19.04
N VAL A 314 -6.10 32.32 20.20
CA VAL A 314 -6.76 33.40 20.94
C VAL A 314 -5.72 34.28 21.64
N ILE A 315 -4.72 33.67 22.28
CA ILE A 315 -3.63 34.39 22.96
C ILE A 315 -2.81 35.22 21.96
N SER A 316 -2.56 34.68 20.77
CA SER A 316 -1.83 35.37 19.70
C SER A 316 -2.66 36.45 18.98
N GLY A 317 -3.97 36.51 19.24
CA GLY A 317 -4.90 37.43 18.57
C GLY A 317 -5.25 37.02 17.13
N GLN A 318 -4.94 35.78 16.73
CA GLN A 318 -5.37 35.22 15.45
C GLN A 318 -6.87 34.91 15.44
N TRP A 319 -7.41 34.43 16.56
CA TRP A 319 -8.85 34.20 16.76
C TRP A 319 -9.47 35.27 17.66
N PRO A 320 -10.81 35.44 17.61
CA PRO A 320 -11.49 36.41 18.47
C PRO A 320 -11.26 36.11 19.95
N ALA A 321 -11.16 37.17 20.76
CA ALA A 321 -10.90 37.06 22.19
C ALA A 321 -12.04 36.34 22.94
N THR A 322 -13.25 36.37 22.36
CA THR A 322 -14.45 35.74 22.91
C THR A 322 -15.17 34.87 21.88
N LEU A 323 -15.92 33.87 22.37
CA LEU A 323 -16.81 33.05 21.54
C LEU A 323 -17.98 33.86 20.98
N GLU A 324 -18.49 34.83 21.74
CA GLU A 324 -19.54 35.74 21.27
C GLU A 324 -19.12 36.49 20.00
N GLU A 325 -17.90 37.05 19.98
CA GLU A 325 -17.32 37.65 18.77
C GLU A 325 -17.17 36.63 17.64
N SER A 326 -16.77 35.39 17.98
CA SER A 326 -16.65 34.31 17.01
C SER A 326 -18.00 33.94 16.37
N PHE A 327 -19.10 34.05 17.10
CA PHE A 327 -20.46 33.78 16.61
C PHE A 327 -21.16 35.03 16.06
N GLY A 328 -20.54 36.21 16.18
CA GLY A 328 -21.13 37.48 15.73
C GLY A 328 -22.29 37.97 16.59
N ILE A 329 -22.26 37.70 17.90
CA ILE A 329 -23.25 38.18 18.88
C ILE A 329 -22.63 39.13 19.90
N ASP A 330 -23.46 39.93 20.59
CA ASP A 330 -23.01 40.88 21.60
C ASP A 330 -22.30 40.18 22.77
N PRO A 331 -21.17 40.71 23.28
CA PRO A 331 -20.48 40.16 24.45
C PRO A 331 -21.40 40.09 25.66
N LYS A 332 -21.45 38.92 26.32
CA LYS A 332 -22.37 38.66 27.44
C LYS A 332 -21.65 38.27 28.72
N TYR A 333 -20.48 37.64 28.60
CA TYR A 333 -19.76 37.06 29.74
C TYR A 333 -18.34 37.62 29.90
N SER A 334 -17.71 37.29 31.02
CA SER A 334 -16.30 37.58 31.29
C SER A 334 -15.48 36.29 31.21
N TYR A 335 -14.26 36.39 30.68
CA TYR A 335 -13.35 35.25 30.54
C TYR A 335 -12.30 35.25 31.67
N PRO A 336 -11.86 34.09 32.18
CA PRO A 336 -12.27 32.73 31.81
C PRO A 336 -13.75 32.46 32.14
N LEU A 337 -14.44 31.75 31.26
CA LEU A 337 -15.86 31.45 31.44
C LEU A 337 -16.08 30.53 32.64
N SER A 338 -17.12 30.81 33.43
CA SER A 338 -17.63 29.81 34.37
C SER A 338 -18.28 28.65 33.60
N ARG A 339 -18.38 27.46 34.21
CA ARG A 339 -19.07 26.32 33.55
C ARG A 339 -20.48 26.68 33.10
N ARG A 340 -21.23 27.40 33.93
CA ARG A 340 -22.60 27.86 33.61
C ARG A 340 -22.66 28.76 32.39
N ASP A 341 -21.68 29.65 32.25
CA ASP A 341 -21.64 30.59 31.12
C ASP A 341 -21.20 29.87 29.84
N ALA A 342 -20.26 28.93 29.94
CA ALA A 342 -19.86 28.05 28.85
C ALA A 342 -21.00 27.12 28.39
N GLU A 343 -21.78 26.55 29.31
CA GLU A 343 -23.02 25.80 29.02
C GLU A 343 -24.00 26.68 28.22
N SER A 344 -24.24 27.91 28.68
CA SER A 344 -25.14 28.82 27.94
C SER A 344 -24.65 29.15 26.53
N LEU A 345 -23.34 29.24 26.30
CA LEU A 345 -22.77 29.45 24.96
C LEU A 345 -22.76 28.17 24.13
N ALA A 346 -22.54 26.99 24.74
CA ALA A 346 -22.62 25.70 24.08
C ALA A 346 -24.05 25.40 23.61
N ASP A 347 -25.06 25.70 24.43
CA ASP A 347 -26.47 25.62 24.05
C ASP A 347 -26.77 26.54 22.86
N TYR A 348 -26.33 27.80 22.91
CA TYR A 348 -26.48 28.71 21.78
C TYR A 348 -25.78 28.19 20.52
N PHE A 349 -24.55 27.67 20.66
CA PHE A 349 -23.78 27.13 19.55
C PHE A 349 -24.50 25.94 18.88
N MET A 350 -24.94 24.97 19.67
CA MET A 350 -25.55 23.74 19.16
C MET A 350 -26.99 23.90 18.69
N ASP A 351 -27.77 24.77 19.33
CA ASP A 351 -29.23 24.86 19.09
C ASP A 351 -29.61 26.06 18.20
N THR A 352 -28.74 27.07 18.11
CA THR A 352 -29.01 28.29 17.34
C THR A 352 -27.97 28.52 16.25
N TYR A 353 -26.69 28.68 16.60
CA TYR A 353 -25.65 29.06 15.64
C TYR A 353 -25.44 27.98 14.57
N ALA A 354 -25.14 26.74 14.96
CA ALA A 354 -24.86 25.67 14.02
C ALA A 354 -26.08 25.35 13.13
N PRO A 355 -27.32 25.18 13.65
CA PRO A 355 -28.49 24.96 12.80
C PRO A 355 -28.82 26.13 11.86
N ALA A 356 -28.51 27.37 12.24
CA ALA A 356 -28.68 28.53 11.36
C ALA A 356 -27.72 28.52 10.16
N ARG A 357 -26.55 27.88 10.28
CA ARG A 357 -25.59 27.70 9.17
C ARG A 357 -25.97 26.56 8.23
N SER A 358 -26.58 25.51 8.76
CA SER A 358 -27.07 24.36 7.99
C SER A 358 -28.04 23.53 8.83
N ASP A 359 -29.18 23.15 8.25
CA ASP A 359 -30.16 22.24 8.86
C ASP A 359 -29.61 20.81 9.08
N ARG A 360 -28.48 20.49 8.44
CA ARG A 360 -27.74 19.24 8.62
C ARG A 360 -26.87 19.23 9.87
N ASN A 361 -26.68 20.36 10.55
CA ASN A 361 -25.88 20.44 11.77
C ASN A 361 -26.67 19.92 12.97
N LYS A 362 -26.54 18.62 13.25
CA LYS A 362 -27.25 17.91 14.34
C LYS A 362 -26.31 17.60 15.51
N LEU A 363 -25.66 18.62 16.06
CA LEU A 363 -24.59 18.46 17.05
C LEU A 363 -25.05 17.82 18.37
N ARG A 364 -26.33 17.98 18.74
CA ARG A 364 -26.94 17.27 19.89
C ARG A 364 -26.99 15.74 19.73
N ALA A 365 -26.90 15.25 18.50
CA ALA A 365 -26.89 13.81 18.23
C ALA A 365 -25.46 13.26 18.05
N PHE A 366 -24.43 14.10 18.16
CA PHE A 366 -23.05 13.72 17.85
C PHE A 366 -22.51 12.72 18.87
N GLU A 367 -22.24 11.49 18.40
CA GLU A 367 -21.77 10.38 19.24
C GLU A 367 -20.91 9.41 18.41
N GLY A 368 -20.13 8.57 19.11
CA GLY A 368 -19.32 7.50 18.54
C GLY A 368 -17.96 7.92 17.97
N PHE A 369 -17.57 9.18 18.12
CA PHE A 369 -16.26 9.70 17.70
C PHE A 369 -15.21 9.59 18.81
N ILE A 370 -13.95 9.50 18.41
CA ILE A 370 -12.78 9.45 19.29
C ILE A 370 -11.92 10.70 19.03
N VAL A 371 -12.12 11.72 19.85
CA VAL A 371 -11.44 13.03 19.70
C VAL A 371 -10.33 13.25 20.73
N LYS A 372 -10.10 12.27 21.61
CA LYS A 372 -9.07 12.28 22.65
C LYS A 372 -8.49 10.88 22.84
N GLY A 373 -7.47 10.78 23.68
CA GLY A 373 -6.77 9.54 23.96
C GLY A 373 -5.57 9.33 23.02
N PRO A 374 -4.62 8.47 23.44
CA PRO A 374 -3.39 8.26 22.71
C PRO A 374 -3.63 7.50 21.41
N GLU A 375 -2.82 7.83 20.40
CA GLU A 375 -2.80 7.16 19.10
C GLU A 375 -1.40 6.59 18.86
N TYR A 376 -1.35 5.42 18.23
CA TYR A 376 -0.12 4.65 18.05
C TYR A 376 0.05 4.22 16.59
N LEU A 377 1.29 3.94 16.21
CA LEU A 377 1.63 3.15 15.02
C LEU A 377 2.28 1.86 15.53
N SER A 378 1.75 0.70 15.13
CA SER A 378 2.26 -0.60 15.55
C SER A 378 2.71 -1.42 14.35
N VAL A 379 3.80 -2.17 14.55
CA VAL A 379 4.31 -3.21 13.64
C VAL A 379 3.97 -4.58 14.20
N PHE A 380 3.45 -5.46 13.36
CA PHE A 380 3.08 -6.83 13.70
C PHE A 380 3.80 -7.83 12.81
N GLU A 381 4.34 -8.89 13.41
CA GLU A 381 4.90 -10.03 12.69
C GLU A 381 3.81 -10.71 11.85
N GLY A 382 4.02 -10.87 10.54
CA GLY A 382 2.99 -11.35 9.62
C GLY A 382 2.45 -12.74 9.95
N ALA A 383 3.28 -13.67 10.43
CA ALA A 383 2.89 -15.07 10.65
C ALA A 383 2.06 -15.31 11.92
N THR A 384 2.21 -14.45 12.93
CA THR A 384 1.59 -14.67 14.24
C THR A 384 0.77 -13.50 14.74
N GLY A 385 0.87 -12.35 14.09
CA GLY A 385 0.29 -11.09 14.52
C GLY A 385 0.93 -10.54 15.77
N ARG A 386 2.04 -11.12 16.26
CA ARG A 386 2.76 -10.65 17.44
C ARG A 386 3.21 -9.21 17.23
N GLU A 387 2.92 -8.36 18.21
CA GLU A 387 3.46 -7.00 18.28
C GLU A 387 5.00 -7.05 18.27
N LEU A 388 5.62 -6.34 17.34
CA LEU A 388 7.07 -6.17 17.24
C LEU A 388 7.50 -4.86 17.88
N GLU A 389 6.87 -3.74 17.50
CA GLU A 389 7.07 -2.44 18.12
C GLU A 389 5.81 -1.58 18.02
N THR A 390 5.60 -0.72 19.02
CA THR A 390 4.57 0.32 19.02
C THR A 390 5.22 1.65 19.34
N ILE A 391 4.97 2.65 18.49
CA ILE A 391 5.42 4.04 18.66
C ILE A 391 4.22 5.00 18.68
N ARG A 392 4.45 6.27 19.01
CA ARG A 392 3.44 7.33 18.90
C ARG A 392 3.07 7.53 17.41
N TYR A 393 1.78 7.60 17.09
CA TYR A 393 1.34 7.96 15.74
C TYR A 393 1.69 9.42 15.42
N LYS A 394 2.25 9.67 14.22
CA LYS A 394 2.63 11.01 13.75
C LYS A 394 1.96 11.33 12.40
N PRO A 395 1.38 12.54 12.23
CA PRO A 395 1.20 13.55 13.26
C PRO A 395 0.12 13.18 14.29
N GLY A 396 0.23 13.79 15.47
CA GLY A 396 -0.82 13.72 16.48
C GLY A 396 -2.12 14.35 16.02
N ARG A 397 -3.20 14.04 16.74
CA ARG A 397 -4.55 14.59 16.49
C ARG A 397 -4.63 16.09 16.75
N GLU A 398 -3.92 16.55 17.79
CA GLU A 398 -3.93 17.92 18.32
C GLU A 398 -5.27 18.33 18.97
N ASP A 399 -6.37 18.34 18.21
CA ASP A 399 -7.71 18.70 18.69
C ASP A 399 -8.82 17.89 18.01
N ASP A 400 -10.09 18.23 18.22
CA ASP A 400 -11.23 17.52 17.64
C ASP A 400 -11.56 17.92 16.19
N GLY A 401 -10.67 18.63 15.52
CA GLY A 401 -10.84 19.17 14.17
C GLY A 401 -10.96 20.69 14.12
N LEU A 402 -10.95 21.39 15.25
CA LEU A 402 -11.08 22.85 15.32
C LEU A 402 -10.05 23.57 14.44
N ARG A 403 -8.76 23.28 14.60
CA ARG A 403 -7.67 23.83 13.78
C ARG A 403 -7.56 23.17 12.41
N TRP A 404 -8.04 21.93 12.27
CA TRP A 404 -8.13 21.25 10.99
C TRP A 404 -9.23 21.84 10.09
N GLY A 405 -10.12 22.69 10.61
CA GLY A 405 -11.14 23.38 9.84
C GLY A 405 -12.53 22.76 9.87
N ASP A 406 -12.78 21.81 10.76
CA ASP A 406 -14.03 21.04 10.81
C ASP A 406 -15.24 21.85 11.32
N TYR A 407 -14.97 22.96 12.01
CA TYR A 407 -15.98 23.91 12.50
C TYR A 407 -16.19 25.11 11.57
N ALA A 408 -15.27 25.33 10.63
CA ALA A 408 -15.22 26.55 9.84
C ALA A 408 -16.25 26.57 8.70
N MET A 409 -16.61 25.39 8.19
CA MET A 409 -17.55 25.24 7.06
C MET A 409 -19.01 25.35 7.50
N SER A 410 -19.92 25.62 6.55
CA SER A 410 -21.36 25.73 6.84
C SER A 410 -21.96 24.46 7.47
N ARG A 411 -21.52 23.29 6.99
CA ARG A 411 -21.70 22.03 7.67
C ARG A 411 -20.54 21.85 8.67
N ILE A 412 -20.88 21.77 9.95
CA ILE A 412 -19.92 21.59 11.05
C ILE A 412 -19.77 20.09 11.29
N GLU A 413 -18.56 19.57 11.13
CA GLU A 413 -18.27 18.13 11.09
C GLU A 413 -17.02 17.80 11.95
N PRO A 414 -17.11 17.91 13.28
CA PRO A 414 -15.99 17.58 14.18
C PRO A 414 -15.49 16.16 13.90
N GLY A 415 -14.17 15.95 13.92
CA GLY A 415 -13.57 14.65 13.62
C GLY A 415 -13.57 14.28 12.14
N ASN A 416 -13.78 15.21 11.20
CA ASN A 416 -13.79 14.92 9.76
C ASN A 416 -12.39 15.04 9.15
N ARG A 417 -11.86 16.25 8.95
CA ARG A 417 -10.58 16.49 8.26
C ARG A 417 -9.41 15.91 9.04
N VAL A 418 -9.50 15.94 10.37
CA VAL A 418 -8.48 15.37 11.26
C VAL A 418 -8.35 13.86 11.10
N ASP A 419 -9.44 13.11 10.85
CA ASP A 419 -9.40 11.64 10.74
C ASP A 419 -9.44 11.15 9.29
N ARG A 420 -8.75 11.90 8.42
CA ARG A 420 -8.48 11.51 7.03
C ARG A 420 -7.09 10.88 6.93
N PHE A 421 -7.02 9.56 6.93
CA PHE A 421 -5.75 8.83 6.89
C PHE A 421 -5.50 8.18 5.53
N LEU A 422 -4.24 8.18 5.10
CA LEU A 422 -3.76 7.42 3.93
C LEU A 422 -2.49 6.66 4.31
N ALA A 423 -2.17 5.59 3.59
CA ALA A 423 -0.89 4.90 3.72
C ALA A 423 -0.43 4.29 2.39
N THR A 424 0.87 4.03 2.25
CA THR A 424 1.45 3.28 1.13
C THR A 424 2.81 2.69 1.51
N VAL A 425 3.36 1.91 0.59
CA VAL A 425 4.76 1.48 0.57
C VAL A 425 5.50 2.24 -0.54
N ALA A 426 6.74 2.64 -0.29
CA ALA A 426 7.59 3.30 -1.28
C ALA A 426 9.05 2.82 -1.17
N TYR A 427 9.73 2.69 -2.31
CA TYR A 427 11.18 2.46 -2.36
C TYR A 427 11.91 3.81 -2.36
N LEU A 428 11.87 4.53 -1.23
CA LEU A 428 12.38 5.91 -1.10
C LEU A 428 13.91 6.02 -1.28
N ASP A 429 14.63 4.92 -1.13
CA ASP A 429 16.08 4.85 -1.40
C ASP A 429 16.42 4.06 -2.66
N GLY A 430 15.39 3.63 -3.42
CA GLY A 430 15.49 2.79 -4.60
C GLY A 430 15.85 1.33 -4.32
N LYS A 431 15.88 0.91 -3.04
CA LYS A 431 16.40 -0.41 -2.64
C LYS A 431 15.47 -1.17 -1.73
N GLN A 432 15.07 -0.59 -0.61
CA GLN A 432 14.21 -1.24 0.38
C GLN A 432 12.88 -0.52 0.55
N PRO A 433 11.82 -1.23 0.94
CA PRO A 433 10.52 -0.62 1.16
C PRO A 433 10.49 0.22 2.45
N TYR A 434 9.79 1.35 2.38
CA TYR A 434 9.46 2.24 3.48
C TYR A 434 7.93 2.30 3.62
N ALA A 435 7.44 2.37 4.85
CA ALA A 435 6.04 2.65 5.10
C ALA A 435 5.81 4.17 5.14
N VAL A 436 4.78 4.67 4.47
CA VAL A 436 4.40 6.08 4.48
C VAL A 436 2.98 6.20 5.01
N PHE A 437 2.77 7.05 6.01
CA PHE A 437 1.46 7.33 6.61
C PHE A 437 1.15 8.81 6.51
N ALA A 438 -0.08 9.15 6.11
CA ALA A 438 -0.53 10.53 5.96
C ALA A 438 -1.77 10.82 6.82
N ARG A 439 -1.89 12.08 7.25
CA ARG A 439 -3.08 12.61 7.93
C ARG A 439 -3.47 13.97 7.34
N GLY A 440 -4.72 14.09 6.91
CA GLY A 440 -5.33 15.30 6.34
C GLY A 440 -4.92 15.60 4.90
N TYR A 441 -5.88 15.95 4.05
CA TYR A 441 -5.63 16.38 2.65
C TYR A 441 -6.45 17.59 2.20
N TYR A 442 -7.54 17.90 2.90
CA TYR A 442 -8.40 19.05 2.56
C TYR A 442 -7.82 20.39 3.00
N THR A 443 -7.16 20.40 4.16
CA THR A 443 -6.60 21.58 4.84
C THR A 443 -5.14 21.30 5.17
N ARG A 444 -4.78 21.15 6.45
CA ARG A 444 -3.43 20.69 6.83
C ARG A 444 -3.19 19.30 6.24
N SER A 445 -2.02 19.12 5.64
CA SER A 445 -1.59 17.88 5.01
C SER A 445 -0.24 17.46 5.51
N THR A 446 -0.14 16.20 5.90
CA THR A 446 1.05 15.66 6.55
C THR A 446 1.36 14.26 6.05
N LEU A 447 2.65 13.93 5.99
CA LEU A 447 3.14 12.60 5.62
C LEU A 447 4.36 12.28 6.49
N ALA A 448 4.43 11.07 7.04
CA ALA A 448 5.58 10.55 7.76
C ALA A 448 6.03 9.23 7.11
N SER A 449 7.32 9.10 6.83
CA SER A 449 7.91 7.88 6.29
C SER A 449 8.74 7.16 7.35
N TYR A 450 8.70 5.82 7.32
CA TYR A 450 9.39 4.97 8.28
C TYR A 450 10.15 3.85 7.56
N SER A 451 11.39 3.65 7.98
CA SER A 451 12.14 2.42 7.73
C SER A 451 11.99 1.47 8.92
N TRP A 452 12.05 0.17 8.66
CA TRP A 452 12.04 -0.89 9.66
C TRP A 452 13.34 -1.69 9.56
N ASP A 453 14.01 -1.94 10.69
CA ASP A 453 15.26 -2.71 10.73
C ASP A 453 15.11 -4.07 11.42
N GLY A 454 13.87 -4.56 11.54
CA GLY A 454 13.51 -5.78 12.26
C GLY A 454 13.34 -5.59 13.77
N LYS A 455 13.64 -4.38 14.28
CA LYS A 455 13.59 -4.06 15.71
C LYS A 455 12.99 -2.70 16.01
N HIS A 456 13.35 -1.69 15.24
CA HIS A 456 12.96 -0.31 15.48
C HIS A 456 12.50 0.39 14.20
N LEU A 457 11.33 1.03 14.28
CA LEU A 457 10.86 2.02 13.33
C LEU A 457 11.76 3.26 13.46
N LYS A 458 12.26 3.72 12.32
CA LYS A 458 12.99 5.00 12.23
C LYS A 458 12.31 5.87 11.21
N GLU A 459 11.85 7.03 11.68
CA GLU A 459 11.40 8.10 10.80
C GLU A 459 12.52 8.46 9.82
N TYR A 460 12.19 8.45 8.53
CA TYR A 460 13.12 8.82 7.47
C TYR A 460 12.95 10.31 7.13
N TRP A 461 11.72 10.75 6.88
CA TRP A 461 11.36 12.17 6.78
C TRP A 461 9.92 12.42 7.28
N TYR A 462 9.60 13.70 7.49
CA TYR A 462 8.26 14.16 7.85
C TYR A 462 7.93 15.46 7.12
N VAL A 463 6.79 15.46 6.44
CA VAL A 463 6.20 16.58 5.69
C VAL A 463 4.99 17.12 6.45
N ASP A 464 4.89 18.44 6.52
CA ASP A 464 3.78 19.13 7.17
C ASP A 464 3.51 20.47 6.50
N SER A 465 2.34 20.63 5.88
CA SER A 465 1.94 21.92 5.29
C SER A 465 1.82 23.05 6.31
N GLY A 466 1.81 22.72 7.61
CA GLY A 466 1.37 23.62 8.65
C GLY A 466 -0.14 23.84 8.62
N TRP A 467 -0.63 24.60 9.59
CA TRP A 467 -2.05 24.89 9.73
C TRP A 467 -2.52 25.84 8.63
N THR A 468 -3.71 25.62 8.09
CA THR A 468 -4.37 26.61 7.23
C THR A 468 -4.84 27.79 8.08
N PRO A 469 -4.36 29.03 7.85
CA PRO A 469 -4.74 30.17 8.66
C PRO A 469 -6.24 30.46 8.60
N MET A 470 -6.85 30.58 9.79
CA MET A 470 -8.23 31.00 9.98
C MET A 470 -8.28 32.14 10.98
N THR A 471 -8.96 33.23 10.67
CA THR A 471 -9.19 34.33 11.63
C THR A 471 -10.35 34.03 12.58
N ASN A 472 -11.15 33.00 12.28
CA ASN A 472 -12.26 32.54 13.11
C ASN A 472 -12.56 31.07 12.78
N PRO A 473 -12.37 30.12 13.72
CA PRO A 473 -12.52 28.70 13.42
C PRO A 473 -13.98 28.26 13.22
N PHE A 474 -14.95 29.13 13.47
CA PHE A 474 -16.37 28.86 13.29
C PHE A 474 -16.97 29.51 12.04
N ASN A 475 -16.25 30.36 11.30
CA ASN A 475 -16.82 30.99 10.11
C ASN A 475 -15.79 31.51 9.08
N ASP A 476 -14.54 31.06 9.15
CA ASP A 476 -13.51 31.43 8.18
C ASP A 476 -12.97 30.17 7.47
N GLY A 477 -13.48 29.92 6.26
CA GLY A 477 -13.22 28.68 5.51
C GLY A 477 -11.74 28.51 5.13
N PRO A 478 -11.08 27.39 5.51
CA PRO A 478 -9.65 27.18 5.30
C PRO A 478 -9.26 26.63 3.92
N HIS A 479 -10.23 26.21 3.11
CA HIS A 479 -9.98 25.59 1.80
C HIS A 479 -9.36 26.57 0.81
N GLY A 480 -8.42 26.06 0.00
CA GLY A 480 -7.74 26.85 -1.05
C GLY A 480 -6.70 27.84 -0.53
N ARG A 481 -6.36 27.82 0.76
CA ARG A 481 -5.32 28.66 1.37
C ARG A 481 -4.05 27.87 1.61
N ASP A 482 -2.92 28.54 1.53
CA ASP A 482 -1.64 27.96 1.93
C ASP A 482 -1.64 27.67 3.43
N GLY A 483 -1.02 26.55 3.81
CA GLY A 483 -0.66 26.28 5.20
C GLY A 483 0.45 27.20 5.66
N THR A 484 0.69 27.24 6.98
CA THR A 484 1.70 28.12 7.59
C THR A 484 3.14 27.73 7.28
N ASP A 485 3.40 26.52 6.76
CA ASP A 485 4.75 26.11 6.38
C ASP A 485 5.18 26.77 5.05
N PRO A 486 6.37 27.38 4.97
CA PRO A 486 6.82 28.09 3.77
C PRO A 486 7.17 27.18 2.59
N GLU A 487 7.51 25.92 2.83
CA GLU A 487 7.88 24.95 1.79
C GLU A 487 6.64 24.13 1.39
N PHE A 488 5.95 23.59 2.37
CA PHE A 488 4.86 22.63 2.17
C PHE A 488 3.46 23.25 2.19
N GLY A 489 3.33 24.55 2.43
CA GLY A 489 2.05 25.24 2.56
C GLY A 489 1.14 25.07 1.35
N THR A 490 1.69 24.80 0.16
CA THR A 490 0.91 24.57 -1.06
C THR A 490 0.28 23.17 -1.16
N LEU A 491 0.62 22.23 -0.27
CA LEU A 491 0.02 20.89 -0.23
C LEU A 491 -1.44 20.87 0.19
N THR A 492 -1.87 21.90 0.93
CA THR A 492 -3.24 22.00 1.40
C THR A 492 -4.22 21.88 0.23
N THR A 493 -5.34 21.18 0.43
CA THR A 493 -6.37 20.98 -0.62
C THR A 493 -5.91 20.12 -1.82
N GLN A 494 -4.67 19.60 -1.89
CA GLN A 494 -4.20 18.84 -3.06
C GLN A 494 -4.41 17.33 -2.96
N GLY A 495 -4.38 16.76 -1.76
CA GLY A 495 -4.44 15.32 -1.57
C GLY A 495 -5.76 14.71 -2.03
N ALA A 496 -5.72 13.47 -2.52
CA ALA A 496 -6.89 12.70 -2.94
C ALA A 496 -7.36 11.76 -1.82
N HIS A 497 -8.46 11.04 -2.04
CA HIS A 497 -8.85 9.88 -1.20
C HIS A 497 -7.98 8.63 -1.43
N SER A 498 -6.79 8.82 -2.00
CA SER A 498 -5.71 7.85 -2.16
C SER A 498 -4.42 8.63 -2.37
N LEU A 499 -3.33 7.92 -2.57
CA LEU A 499 -2.05 8.45 -3.05
C LEU A 499 -1.44 7.38 -3.96
N SER A 500 -0.26 7.59 -4.53
CA SER A 500 0.42 6.57 -5.32
C SER A 500 1.93 6.69 -5.15
N THR A 501 2.68 5.63 -5.42
CA THR A 501 4.14 5.62 -5.34
C THR A 501 4.75 5.17 -6.67
N SER A 502 5.67 5.97 -7.19
CA SER A 502 6.19 5.82 -8.54
C SER A 502 7.49 6.60 -8.67
N ASP A 503 8.43 6.07 -9.45
CA ASP A 503 9.64 6.80 -9.89
C ASP A 503 9.25 7.74 -11.03
N VAL A 504 8.82 8.95 -10.67
CA VAL A 504 8.25 9.89 -11.64
C VAL A 504 9.34 10.69 -12.36
N ASP A 505 10.53 10.84 -11.76
CA ASP A 505 11.64 11.62 -12.32
C ASP A 505 12.78 10.77 -12.91
N GLY A 506 12.72 9.45 -12.74
CA GLY A 506 13.63 8.47 -13.35
C GLY A 506 14.95 8.29 -12.59
N ASP A 507 15.01 8.68 -11.32
CA ASP A 507 16.21 8.54 -10.48
C ASP A 507 16.37 7.15 -9.83
N GLY A 508 15.38 6.28 -10.02
CA GLY A 508 15.33 4.91 -9.50
C GLY A 508 14.70 4.79 -8.11
N LYS A 509 14.14 5.86 -7.56
CA LYS A 509 13.46 5.89 -6.26
C LYS A 509 12.00 6.27 -6.45
N HIS A 510 11.16 5.93 -5.48
CA HIS A 510 9.75 6.29 -5.56
C HIS A 510 9.48 7.64 -4.90
N GLU A 511 8.79 8.49 -5.62
CA GLU A 511 8.11 9.68 -5.11
C GLU A 511 6.71 9.30 -4.58
N ILE A 512 6.10 10.21 -3.81
CA ILE A 512 4.72 10.07 -3.34
C ILE A 512 3.83 11.03 -4.11
N VAL A 513 3.06 10.51 -5.06
CA VAL A 513 2.00 11.27 -5.75
C VAL A 513 0.82 11.41 -4.80
N TYR A 514 0.69 12.59 -4.20
CA TYR A 514 -0.31 12.94 -3.20
C TYR A 514 -1.47 13.72 -3.84
N GLY A 515 -2.22 13.06 -4.71
CA GLY A 515 -3.31 13.67 -5.48
C GLY A 515 -2.77 14.67 -6.51
N SER A 516 -2.95 15.95 -6.26
CA SER A 516 -2.54 17.05 -7.16
C SER A 516 -1.15 17.65 -6.84
N ALA A 517 -0.43 17.08 -5.88
CA ALA A 517 0.95 17.42 -5.55
C ALA A 517 1.81 16.15 -5.46
N THR A 518 3.12 16.29 -5.56
CA THR A 518 4.07 15.18 -5.46
C THR A 518 5.18 15.52 -4.48
N ILE A 519 5.45 14.60 -3.55
CA ILE A 519 6.55 14.68 -2.58
C ILE A 519 7.71 13.85 -3.13
N ASP A 520 8.90 14.41 -3.12
CA ASP A 520 10.12 13.74 -3.57
C ASP A 520 10.49 12.58 -2.61
N HIS A 521 11.31 11.63 -3.06
CA HIS A 521 11.75 10.46 -2.29
C HIS A 521 12.41 10.85 -0.94
N ASP A 522 13.05 12.02 -0.89
CA ASP A 522 13.74 12.55 0.29
C ASP A 522 12.84 13.38 1.24
N GLY A 523 11.57 13.55 0.88
CA GLY A 523 10.57 14.29 1.66
C GLY A 523 10.46 15.77 1.31
N THR A 524 11.21 16.27 0.32
CA THR A 524 11.01 17.64 -0.20
C THR A 524 9.77 17.72 -1.09
N LEU A 525 9.24 18.93 -1.30
CA LEU A 525 8.12 19.13 -2.21
C LEU A 525 8.63 19.18 -3.65
N LEU A 526 8.35 18.15 -4.46
CA LEU A 526 8.71 18.15 -5.88
C LEU A 526 7.90 19.21 -6.64
N TYR A 527 6.56 19.18 -6.49
CA TYR A 527 5.67 20.24 -6.96
C TYR A 527 4.27 20.18 -6.31
N SER A 528 3.54 21.28 -6.42
CA SER A 528 2.11 21.37 -6.14
C SER A 528 1.39 21.98 -7.34
N SER A 529 0.53 21.20 -8.02
CA SER A 529 -0.02 21.60 -9.32
C SER A 529 -1.08 22.68 -9.18
N MET A 530 -0.98 23.71 -10.02
CA MET A 530 -1.90 24.84 -10.07
C MET A 530 -2.13 25.28 -11.51
N ASP A 531 -3.26 25.93 -11.78
CA ASP A 531 -3.53 26.53 -13.09
C ASP A 531 -4.48 27.74 -12.98
N VAL A 532 -4.62 28.48 -14.08
CA VAL A 532 -5.48 29.64 -14.20
C VAL A 532 -6.94 29.21 -14.34
N MET A 533 -7.78 29.78 -13.49
CA MET A 533 -9.21 29.54 -13.44
C MET A 533 -9.94 30.07 -14.68
N PRO A 534 -10.83 29.28 -15.31
CA PRO A 534 -11.46 29.64 -16.58
C PRO A 534 -12.53 30.74 -16.42
N PRO A 535 -12.95 31.40 -17.53
CA PRO A 535 -13.89 32.54 -17.50
C PRO A 535 -15.24 32.28 -16.82
N ASN A 536 -15.70 31.02 -16.82
CA ASN A 536 -16.98 30.58 -16.26
C ASN A 536 -16.85 30.00 -14.84
N SER A 537 -15.68 30.09 -14.22
CA SER A 537 -15.44 29.65 -12.85
C SER A 537 -15.87 30.67 -11.79
N ALA A 538 -15.78 30.29 -10.51
CA ALA A 538 -16.11 31.18 -9.39
C ALA A 538 -15.10 32.34 -9.21
N ILE A 539 -13.86 32.17 -9.66
CA ILE A 539 -12.77 33.16 -9.53
C ILE A 539 -11.96 33.30 -10.83
N PRO A 540 -12.57 33.79 -11.93
CA PRO A 540 -11.93 33.80 -13.26
C PRO A 540 -10.58 34.52 -13.31
N GLY A 541 -9.61 33.92 -14.01
CA GLY A 541 -8.29 34.50 -14.25
C GLY A 541 -7.32 34.45 -13.06
N GLN A 542 -7.74 33.93 -11.91
CA GLN A 542 -6.85 33.69 -10.76
C GLN A 542 -6.18 32.32 -10.89
N THR A 543 -4.94 32.20 -10.42
CA THR A 543 -4.30 30.88 -10.26
C THR A 543 -4.90 30.18 -9.04
N ALA A 544 -5.30 28.93 -9.23
CA ALA A 544 -5.80 28.08 -8.18
C ALA A 544 -5.14 26.70 -8.24
N ARG A 545 -5.12 26.01 -7.10
CA ARG A 545 -4.76 24.59 -7.02
C ARG A 545 -5.67 23.77 -7.92
N LEU A 546 -5.12 22.70 -8.50
CA LEU A 546 -5.97 21.71 -9.19
C LEU A 546 -6.93 21.04 -8.20
N GLY A 547 -6.44 20.76 -6.99
CA GLY A 547 -7.25 20.41 -5.83
C GLY A 547 -7.55 18.92 -5.69
N HIS A 548 -8.27 18.63 -4.62
CA HIS A 548 -8.70 17.30 -4.17
C HIS A 548 -9.46 16.52 -5.24
N GLY A 549 -9.38 15.19 -5.15
CA GLY A 549 -10.09 14.28 -6.05
C GLY A 549 -10.35 12.88 -5.48
N ASP A 550 -11.23 12.17 -6.17
CA ASP A 550 -11.74 10.85 -5.79
C ASP A 550 -11.09 9.68 -6.52
N ALA A 551 -10.39 9.93 -7.64
CA ALA A 551 -9.71 8.92 -8.43
C ALA A 551 -8.44 9.47 -9.10
N MET A 552 -7.39 8.66 -9.11
CA MET A 552 -6.07 9.00 -9.62
C MET A 552 -5.38 7.75 -10.17
N HIS A 553 -4.68 7.90 -11.29
CA HIS A 553 -3.99 6.82 -12.02
C HIS A 553 -2.61 7.31 -12.43
N VAL A 554 -1.55 6.58 -12.06
CA VAL A 554 -0.15 6.96 -12.29
C VAL A 554 0.56 5.81 -12.99
N THR A 555 0.95 6.01 -14.25
CA THR A 555 1.69 5.04 -15.09
C THR A 555 2.10 5.71 -16.39
N ASP A 556 2.72 4.96 -17.31
CA ASP A 556 2.95 5.39 -18.68
C ASP A 556 1.61 5.28 -19.44
N ILE A 557 0.96 6.41 -19.70
CA ILE A 557 -0.37 6.49 -20.34
C ILE A 557 -0.19 6.75 -21.83
N ASP A 558 0.68 7.69 -22.21
CA ASP A 558 1.05 7.98 -23.59
C ASP A 558 2.49 7.51 -23.87
N PRO A 559 2.71 6.31 -24.43
CA PRO A 559 4.04 5.76 -24.66
C PRO A 559 4.87 6.52 -25.71
N ASN A 560 4.28 7.54 -26.35
CA ASN A 560 4.99 8.45 -27.26
C ASN A 560 5.55 9.69 -26.53
N ARG A 561 5.22 9.86 -25.25
CA ARG A 561 5.78 10.88 -24.37
C ARG A 561 6.77 10.21 -23.42
N PRO A 562 7.99 10.74 -23.28
CA PRO A 562 8.92 10.22 -22.27
C PRO A 562 8.42 10.54 -20.86
N GLY A 563 8.53 9.56 -19.96
CA GLY A 563 8.13 9.71 -18.56
C GLY A 563 6.79 9.04 -18.27
N LEU A 564 6.24 9.34 -17.10
CA LEU A 564 4.94 8.85 -16.65
C LEU A 564 3.92 9.99 -16.65
N GLU A 565 2.65 9.64 -16.62
CA GLU A 565 1.55 10.59 -16.47
C GLU A 565 0.66 10.30 -15.26
N ILE A 566 0.00 11.35 -14.79
CA ILE A 566 -1.04 11.29 -13.75
C ILE A 566 -2.37 11.70 -14.38
N PHE A 567 -3.31 10.75 -14.50
CA PHE A 567 -4.70 11.06 -14.82
C PHE A 567 -5.51 11.14 -13.53
N MET A 568 -6.15 12.29 -13.28
CA MET A 568 -6.89 12.55 -12.04
C MET A 568 -8.18 13.31 -12.32
N VAL A 569 -9.18 13.09 -11.47
CA VAL A 569 -10.43 13.86 -11.44
C VAL A 569 -10.50 14.75 -10.20
N HIS A 570 -11.27 15.84 -10.25
CA HIS A 570 -11.27 16.87 -9.21
C HIS A 570 -12.68 17.19 -8.69
N GLU A 571 -12.81 17.35 -7.36
CA GLU A 571 -14.08 17.61 -6.67
C GLU A 571 -14.43 19.11 -6.59
N GLY A 572 -13.42 19.99 -6.67
CA GLY A 572 -13.56 21.44 -6.36
C GLY A 572 -14.57 22.21 -7.24
N GLY A 573 -15.07 21.60 -8.32
CA GLY A 573 -16.18 22.09 -9.11
C GLY A 573 -15.94 23.51 -9.65
N SER A 574 -16.78 24.46 -9.24
CA SER A 574 -16.63 25.85 -9.71
C SER A 574 -15.35 26.56 -9.23
N TYR A 575 -14.65 26.00 -8.25
CA TYR A 575 -13.40 26.51 -7.68
C TYR A 575 -12.15 25.72 -8.10
N ALA A 576 -12.28 24.70 -8.96
CA ALA A 576 -11.14 23.99 -9.54
C ALA A 576 -10.92 24.41 -11.01
N PRO A 577 -9.67 24.54 -11.49
CA PRO A 577 -9.39 24.84 -12.89
C PRO A 577 -9.90 23.75 -13.85
N TYR A 578 -9.90 22.50 -13.38
CA TYR A 578 -10.30 21.33 -14.14
C TYR A 578 -11.25 20.46 -13.32
N GLY A 579 -12.14 19.73 -13.99
CA GLY A 579 -12.85 18.57 -13.42
C GLY A 579 -12.07 17.26 -13.62
N TYR A 580 -11.19 17.22 -14.62
CA TYR A 580 -10.23 16.14 -14.84
C TYR A 580 -9.00 16.67 -15.56
N SER A 581 -7.84 16.10 -15.29
CA SER A 581 -6.58 16.44 -15.93
C SER A 581 -5.71 15.21 -16.16
N LEU A 582 -4.96 15.23 -17.25
CA LEU A 582 -3.75 14.42 -17.45
C LEU A 582 -2.55 15.35 -17.27
N ARG A 583 -1.59 14.93 -16.45
CA ARG A 583 -0.40 15.72 -16.12
C ARG A 583 0.86 14.91 -16.33
N ASP A 584 1.94 15.58 -16.68
CA ASP A 584 3.29 15.03 -16.61
C ASP A 584 3.62 14.71 -15.14
N ALA A 585 4.01 13.47 -14.85
CA ALA A 585 4.19 13.01 -13.47
C ALA A 585 5.40 13.63 -12.77
N ALA A 586 6.47 13.95 -13.51
CA ALA A 586 7.70 14.53 -12.97
C ALA A 586 7.55 16.02 -12.64
N THR A 587 6.78 16.74 -13.46
CA THR A 587 6.71 18.22 -13.41
C THR A 587 5.38 18.76 -12.89
N GLY A 588 4.32 17.97 -12.93
CA GLY A 588 2.95 18.40 -12.60
C GLY A 588 2.30 19.28 -13.67
N GLU A 589 2.96 19.51 -14.81
CA GLU A 589 2.41 20.30 -15.91
C GLU A 589 1.19 19.60 -16.50
N VAL A 590 0.08 20.33 -16.64
CA VAL A 590 -1.14 19.82 -17.26
C VAL A 590 -0.91 19.66 -18.76
N ILE A 591 -0.98 18.42 -19.25
CA ILE A 591 -0.89 18.08 -20.68
C ILE A 591 -2.22 18.43 -21.36
N TYR A 592 -3.33 17.96 -20.76
CA TYR A 592 -4.67 18.40 -21.10
C TYR A 592 -5.62 18.22 -19.90
N GLY A 593 -6.75 18.92 -19.96
CA GLY A 593 -7.80 18.80 -18.96
C GLY A 593 -9.06 19.52 -19.40
N GLY A 594 -10.16 19.26 -18.71
CA GLY A 594 -11.45 19.87 -19.01
C GLY A 594 -12.12 20.45 -17.76
N TYR A 595 -12.52 21.72 -17.82
CA TYR A 595 -13.36 22.32 -16.79
C TYR A 595 -14.80 21.79 -16.85
N THR A 596 -15.33 21.31 -15.73
CA THR A 596 -16.71 20.78 -15.64
C THR A 596 -17.62 21.65 -14.78
N GLY A 597 -17.05 22.52 -13.92
CA GLY A 597 -17.78 23.40 -13.00
C GLY A 597 -18.55 22.70 -11.88
N LYS A 598 -18.36 21.39 -11.73
CA LYS A 598 -19.01 20.53 -10.73
C LYS A 598 -18.05 19.43 -10.29
N ASP A 599 -18.38 18.78 -9.19
CA ASP A 599 -17.67 17.57 -8.77
C ASP A 599 -17.64 16.52 -9.90
N THR A 600 -16.44 16.07 -10.22
CA THR A 600 -16.17 14.96 -11.13
C THR A 600 -15.58 13.81 -10.31
N GLY A 601 -16.44 13.02 -9.67
CA GLY A 601 -16.00 12.06 -8.65
C GLY A 601 -15.43 10.73 -9.17
N ARG A 602 -15.28 10.52 -10.48
CA ARG A 602 -14.71 9.28 -11.06
C ARG A 602 -14.01 9.52 -12.39
N GLY A 603 -12.91 8.81 -12.60
CA GLY A 603 -12.21 8.69 -13.87
C GLY A 603 -11.39 7.42 -13.91
N MET A 604 -10.94 7.01 -15.10
CA MET A 604 -10.20 5.77 -15.32
C MET A 604 -9.32 5.87 -16.56
N ILE A 605 -8.30 5.02 -16.62
CA ILE A 605 -7.42 4.83 -17.77
C ILE A 605 -7.37 3.37 -18.21
N GLY A 606 -7.02 3.13 -19.46
CA GLY A 606 -6.65 1.81 -19.96
C GLY A 606 -6.75 1.70 -21.47
N ASP A 607 -5.89 0.87 -22.06
CA ASP A 607 -6.03 0.42 -23.45
C ASP A 607 -7.28 -0.47 -23.59
N ILE A 608 -8.36 0.09 -24.12
CA ILE A 608 -9.62 -0.62 -24.35
C ILE A 608 -9.91 -0.81 -25.85
N ASP A 609 -9.13 -0.15 -26.71
CA ASP A 609 -9.20 -0.27 -28.15
C ASP A 609 -7.80 -0.49 -28.75
N PRO A 610 -7.42 -1.74 -29.07
CA PRO A 610 -6.08 -2.06 -29.59
C PRO A 610 -5.75 -1.44 -30.95
N SER A 611 -6.69 -0.72 -31.59
CA SER A 611 -6.43 0.03 -32.83
C SER A 611 -5.99 1.47 -32.58
N ILE A 612 -5.98 1.92 -31.33
CA ILE A 612 -5.61 3.26 -30.89
C ILE A 612 -4.38 3.11 -29.98
N PRO A 613 -3.23 3.72 -30.33
CA PRO A 613 -2.04 3.65 -29.49
C PRO A 613 -2.21 4.38 -28.16
N GLY A 614 -1.60 3.84 -27.10
CA GLY A 614 -1.64 4.42 -25.74
C GLY A 614 -2.80 3.87 -24.90
N MET A 615 -2.92 4.36 -23.66
CA MET A 615 -4.06 4.06 -22.81
C MET A 615 -5.11 5.17 -22.96
N GLU A 616 -6.36 4.82 -23.30
CA GLU A 616 -7.44 5.79 -23.28
C GLU A 616 -7.66 6.33 -21.86
N THR A 617 -8.18 7.56 -21.77
CA THR A 617 -8.61 8.18 -20.52
C THR A 617 -10.08 8.53 -20.58
N TRP A 618 -10.80 8.42 -19.45
CA TRP A 618 -12.19 8.85 -19.40
C TRP A 618 -12.65 9.29 -18.01
N ALA A 619 -13.49 10.33 -18.01
CA ALA A 619 -14.21 10.83 -16.84
C ALA A 619 -15.57 11.41 -17.24
N VAL A 620 -15.58 12.28 -18.25
CA VAL A 620 -16.80 12.85 -18.87
C VAL A 620 -17.01 12.43 -20.32
N SER A 621 -15.93 12.06 -21.00
CA SER A 621 -15.89 11.50 -22.35
C SER A 621 -14.71 10.55 -22.45
N LEU A 622 -14.77 9.62 -23.41
CA LEU A 622 -13.65 8.77 -23.78
C LEU A 622 -12.69 9.53 -24.67
N MET A 623 -11.40 9.50 -24.34
CA MET A 623 -10.34 10.22 -25.04
C MET A 623 -9.14 9.31 -25.28
N THR A 624 -8.39 9.56 -26.34
CA THR A 624 -7.06 8.97 -26.56
C THR A 624 -6.08 9.39 -25.46
N ALA A 625 -4.94 8.72 -25.36
CA ALA A 625 -3.85 9.09 -24.47
C ALA A 625 -3.35 10.53 -24.65
N ASP A 626 -3.40 11.06 -25.88
CA ASP A 626 -3.04 12.44 -26.22
C ASP A 626 -4.20 13.46 -26.14
N GLY A 627 -5.34 13.07 -25.58
CA GLY A 627 -6.44 13.99 -25.25
C GLY A 627 -7.39 14.31 -26.40
N LYS A 628 -7.44 13.50 -27.48
CA LYS A 628 -8.47 13.63 -28.53
C LYS A 628 -9.74 12.89 -28.12
N THR A 629 -10.88 13.58 -28.15
CA THR A 629 -12.17 12.96 -27.85
C THR A 629 -12.54 11.90 -28.89
N LEU A 630 -12.83 10.69 -28.43
CA LEU A 630 -13.28 9.56 -29.25
C LEU A 630 -14.79 9.40 -29.22
N SER A 631 -15.40 9.46 -28.03
CA SER A 631 -16.82 9.15 -27.84
C SER A 631 -17.34 9.69 -26.51
N SER A 632 -18.66 9.86 -26.41
CA SER A 632 -19.33 10.07 -25.11
C SER A 632 -19.68 8.75 -24.41
N ARG A 633 -19.62 7.61 -25.11
CA ARG A 633 -19.78 6.27 -24.52
C ARG A 633 -18.46 5.87 -23.89
N MET A 634 -18.48 5.55 -22.59
CA MET A 634 -17.32 5.18 -21.80
C MET A 634 -17.53 3.80 -21.14
N PRO A 635 -16.47 3.07 -20.80
CA PRO A 635 -16.53 1.93 -19.88
C PRO A 635 -16.92 2.37 -18.44
N GLY A 636 -17.00 1.40 -17.53
CA GLY A 636 -17.08 1.70 -16.10
C GLY A 636 -15.85 2.45 -15.58
N THR A 637 -15.96 3.06 -14.39
CA THR A 637 -14.92 3.95 -13.82
C THR A 637 -14.55 3.52 -12.39
N ASN A 638 -14.35 2.22 -12.18
CA ASN A 638 -14.11 1.68 -10.84
C ASN A 638 -12.73 1.03 -10.70
N MET A 639 -12.59 -0.26 -11.02
CA MET A 639 -11.30 -0.95 -10.98
C MET A 639 -10.95 -1.46 -12.37
N ASN A 640 -9.71 -1.27 -12.82
CA ASN A 640 -9.22 -1.98 -14.00
C ASN A 640 -8.85 -3.43 -13.63
N ILE A 641 -8.71 -4.28 -14.64
CA ILE A 641 -8.16 -5.62 -14.49
C ILE A 641 -7.60 -6.10 -15.83
N LYS A 642 -6.40 -6.67 -15.80
CA LYS A 642 -5.76 -7.42 -16.88
C LYS A 642 -6.25 -8.86 -16.86
N TRP A 643 -7.39 -9.09 -17.48
CA TRP A 643 -8.08 -10.39 -17.47
C TRP A 643 -7.95 -11.12 -18.81
N ALA A 644 -8.06 -10.40 -19.91
CA ALA A 644 -8.06 -10.94 -21.27
C ALA A 644 -6.70 -11.48 -21.71
N ALA A 645 -6.72 -12.40 -22.65
CA ALA A 645 -5.49 -12.94 -23.24
C ALA A 645 -4.68 -11.92 -24.08
N ASP A 646 -5.27 -10.83 -24.54
CA ASP A 646 -4.69 -9.89 -25.50
C ASP A 646 -4.03 -8.64 -24.89
N MET A 647 -3.95 -8.56 -23.56
CA MET A 647 -3.41 -7.44 -22.77
C MET A 647 -4.22 -6.13 -22.82
N THR A 648 -5.38 -6.12 -23.48
CA THR A 648 -6.35 -5.01 -23.32
C THR A 648 -6.83 -4.94 -21.87
N THR A 649 -7.28 -3.75 -21.46
CA THR A 649 -7.78 -3.47 -20.14
C THR A 649 -9.29 -3.77 -20.06
N GLN A 650 -9.70 -4.50 -19.02
CA GLN A 650 -11.11 -4.70 -18.68
C GLN A 650 -11.45 -3.92 -17.40
N ILE A 651 -12.75 -3.74 -17.14
CA ILE A 651 -13.23 -3.02 -15.97
C ILE A 651 -14.05 -3.94 -15.08
N VAL A 652 -13.74 -3.94 -13.78
CA VAL A 652 -14.56 -4.55 -12.74
C VAL A 652 -15.69 -3.59 -12.37
N ASN A 653 -16.93 -4.04 -12.54
CA ASN A 653 -18.13 -3.30 -12.17
C ASN A 653 -18.90 -4.03 -11.06
N GLY A 654 -19.71 -3.28 -10.33
CA GLY A 654 -20.50 -3.76 -9.21
C GLY A 654 -20.65 -2.67 -8.16
N SER A 655 -21.74 -2.72 -7.40
CA SER A 655 -21.94 -1.93 -6.18
C SER A 655 -23.21 -2.40 -5.48
N LEU A 656 -23.28 -2.18 -4.17
CA LEU A 656 -24.44 -2.56 -3.36
C LEU A 656 -24.79 -4.04 -3.57
N ASP A 657 -26.03 -4.33 -3.97
CA ASP A 657 -26.53 -5.69 -4.19
C ASP A 657 -26.23 -6.26 -5.58
N SER A 658 -25.56 -5.50 -6.45
CA SER A 658 -25.24 -5.92 -7.80
C SER A 658 -24.21 -7.05 -7.81
N ILE A 659 -24.40 -8.02 -8.71
CA ILE A 659 -23.41 -9.06 -8.97
C ILE A 659 -22.18 -8.40 -9.63
N PRO A 660 -20.96 -8.61 -9.12
CA PRO A 660 -19.76 -8.08 -9.75
C PRO A 660 -19.56 -8.65 -11.16
N THR A 661 -19.09 -7.82 -12.10
CA THR A 661 -18.77 -8.22 -13.47
C THR A 661 -17.38 -7.78 -13.87
N ILE A 662 -16.74 -8.53 -14.77
CA ILE A 662 -15.60 -8.06 -15.56
C ILE A 662 -16.12 -7.80 -16.97
N ASP A 663 -15.99 -6.55 -17.42
CA ASP A 663 -16.50 -6.12 -18.72
C ASP A 663 -15.36 -5.66 -19.63
N ASP A 664 -15.37 -6.21 -20.84
CA ASP A 664 -14.52 -5.80 -21.96
C ASP A 664 -15.31 -4.84 -22.85
N PHE A 665 -14.67 -3.74 -23.26
CA PHE A 665 -15.35 -2.68 -23.99
C PHE A 665 -15.92 -3.14 -25.35
N LYS A 666 -15.23 -4.08 -26.02
CA LYS A 666 -15.61 -4.60 -27.34
C LYS A 666 -16.38 -5.92 -27.25
N ARG A 667 -16.01 -6.81 -26.31
CA ARG A 667 -16.57 -8.17 -26.17
C ARG A 667 -17.72 -8.28 -25.17
N GLY A 668 -17.95 -7.25 -24.35
CA GLY A 668 -18.98 -7.24 -23.32
C GLY A 668 -18.52 -7.97 -22.05
N THR A 669 -19.48 -8.49 -21.27
CA THR A 669 -19.19 -9.14 -19.99
C THR A 669 -18.44 -10.45 -20.18
N LEU A 670 -17.21 -10.54 -19.67
CA LEU A 670 -16.36 -11.74 -19.66
C LEU A 670 -16.60 -12.62 -18.45
N LEU A 671 -16.96 -12.03 -17.30
CA LEU A 671 -17.25 -12.74 -16.06
C LEU A 671 -18.47 -12.12 -15.37
N ARG A 672 -19.35 -12.98 -14.86
CA ARG A 672 -20.34 -12.64 -13.82
C ARG A 672 -20.00 -13.42 -12.56
N ALA A 673 -19.64 -12.72 -11.48
CA ALA A 673 -19.22 -13.33 -10.23
C ALA A 673 -20.43 -13.75 -9.37
N GLU A 674 -21.21 -14.72 -9.85
CA GLU A 674 -22.47 -15.13 -9.22
C GLU A 674 -22.30 -15.56 -7.75
N GLY A 675 -23.21 -15.11 -6.88
CA GLY A 675 -23.16 -15.39 -5.44
C GLY A 675 -22.15 -14.56 -4.63
N THR A 676 -21.53 -13.55 -5.25
CA THR A 676 -20.54 -12.67 -4.61
C THR A 676 -21.02 -11.22 -4.54
N ARG A 677 -20.25 -10.37 -3.87
CA ARG A 677 -20.49 -8.93 -3.72
C ARG A 677 -19.18 -8.15 -3.78
N THR A 678 -19.27 -6.92 -4.28
CA THR A 678 -18.27 -5.87 -4.05
C THR A 678 -18.47 -5.23 -2.66
N ASN A 679 -17.54 -4.37 -2.27
CA ASN A 679 -17.44 -3.72 -0.97
C ASN A 679 -17.72 -2.20 -1.07
N ASN A 680 -17.68 -1.52 0.08
CA ASN A 680 -17.61 -0.07 0.19
C ASN A 680 -18.80 0.68 -0.47
N HIS A 681 -20.01 0.14 -0.29
CA HIS A 681 -21.27 0.74 -0.73
C HIS A 681 -21.29 1.05 -2.25
N THR A 682 -21.35 2.33 -2.61
CA THR A 682 -21.36 2.84 -3.99
C THR A 682 -19.96 2.95 -4.60
N LYS A 683 -18.89 2.85 -3.80
CA LYS A 683 -17.54 2.68 -4.36
C LYS A 683 -17.47 1.36 -5.11
N GLY A 684 -18.05 0.29 -4.55
CA GLY A 684 -18.26 -0.96 -5.26
C GLY A 684 -16.95 -1.68 -5.55
N THR A 685 -15.99 -1.62 -4.63
CA THR A 685 -14.63 -2.12 -4.85
C THR A 685 -14.59 -3.65 -4.71
N PRO A 686 -13.77 -4.36 -5.50
CA PRO A 686 -13.38 -5.72 -5.15
C PRO A 686 -12.62 -5.74 -3.81
N ALA A 687 -12.41 -6.92 -3.24
CA ALA A 687 -11.58 -7.04 -2.04
C ALA A 687 -10.11 -6.73 -2.36
N ILE A 688 -9.63 -7.25 -3.49
CA ILE A 688 -8.36 -6.93 -4.14
C ILE A 688 -8.40 -7.40 -5.60
N VAL A 689 -7.69 -6.71 -6.49
CA VAL A 689 -7.32 -7.16 -7.84
C VAL A 689 -5.80 -7.19 -7.90
N ALA A 690 -5.22 -8.35 -8.21
CA ALA A 690 -3.77 -8.56 -8.22
C ALA A 690 -3.36 -9.82 -8.99
N ASP A 691 -2.18 -9.84 -9.63
CA ASP A 691 -1.48 -11.08 -10.01
C ASP A 691 -1.01 -11.80 -8.73
N LEU A 692 -1.85 -12.69 -8.21
CA LEU A 692 -1.59 -13.40 -6.97
C LEU A 692 -0.85 -14.71 -7.21
N PHE A 693 -1.03 -15.32 -8.38
CA PHE A 693 -0.43 -16.57 -8.83
C PHE A 693 -0.75 -16.76 -10.31
N GLY A 694 -0.29 -17.86 -10.91
CA GLY A 694 -0.51 -18.06 -12.33
C GLY A 694 0.41 -17.16 -13.16
N ASP A 695 -0.06 -16.75 -14.35
CA ASP A 695 0.73 -15.88 -15.22
C ASP A 695 0.45 -14.41 -14.90
N TRP A 696 0.93 -13.48 -15.72
CA TRP A 696 0.86 -12.03 -15.49
C TRP A 696 -0.55 -11.43 -15.35
N ARG A 697 -1.61 -12.21 -15.62
CA ARG A 697 -2.99 -11.72 -15.52
C ARG A 697 -3.41 -11.63 -14.07
N GLU A 698 -4.28 -10.69 -13.80
CA GLU A 698 -4.71 -10.39 -12.44
C GLU A 698 -5.90 -11.27 -12.04
N GLU A 699 -5.86 -11.80 -10.82
CA GLU A 699 -7.00 -12.40 -10.16
C GLU A 699 -7.99 -11.34 -9.68
N LEU A 700 -9.29 -11.66 -9.76
CA LEU A 700 -10.35 -10.92 -9.09
C LEU A 700 -10.69 -11.58 -7.77
N VAL A 701 -10.52 -10.86 -6.65
CA VAL A 701 -10.95 -11.32 -5.32
C VAL A 701 -12.17 -10.55 -4.86
N VAL A 702 -13.26 -11.28 -4.57
CA VAL A 702 -14.53 -10.72 -4.05
C VAL A 702 -15.07 -11.60 -2.94
N ARG A 703 -15.79 -11.02 -1.98
CA ARG A 703 -16.43 -11.81 -0.92
C ARG A 703 -17.65 -12.56 -1.46
N THR A 704 -17.94 -13.74 -0.92
CA THR A 704 -19.29 -14.32 -1.06
C THR A 704 -20.32 -13.40 -0.41
N ALA A 705 -21.57 -13.47 -0.87
CA ALA A 705 -22.63 -12.58 -0.37
C ALA A 705 -22.81 -12.63 1.16
N ASP A 706 -22.60 -13.80 1.76
CA ASP A 706 -22.64 -14.05 3.21
C ASP A 706 -21.30 -13.82 3.94
N SER A 707 -20.23 -13.52 3.18
CA SER A 707 -18.83 -13.41 3.64
C SER A 707 -18.29 -14.67 4.32
N SER A 708 -18.77 -15.85 3.95
CA SER A 708 -18.18 -17.13 4.40
C SER A 708 -16.89 -17.50 3.67
N ALA A 709 -16.58 -16.84 2.54
CA ALA A 709 -15.34 -17.01 1.81
C ALA A 709 -14.93 -15.73 1.05
N LEU A 710 -13.64 -15.60 0.76
CA LEU A 710 -13.17 -14.85 -0.40
C LEU A 710 -13.19 -15.78 -1.61
N ARG A 711 -13.81 -15.35 -2.70
CA ARG A 711 -13.77 -16.04 -3.97
C ARG A 711 -12.73 -15.37 -4.86
N ILE A 712 -11.73 -16.16 -5.24
CA ILE A 712 -10.59 -15.76 -6.06
C ILE A 712 -10.80 -16.34 -7.46
N TYR A 713 -11.03 -15.46 -8.43
CA TYR A 713 -11.26 -15.83 -9.83
C TYR A 713 -9.97 -15.75 -10.63
N LEU A 714 -9.73 -16.79 -11.44
CA LEU A 714 -8.60 -16.90 -12.37
C LEU A 714 -9.08 -16.76 -13.81
N SER A 715 -8.34 -16.00 -14.62
CA SER A 715 -8.56 -15.97 -16.07
C SER A 715 -8.09 -17.28 -16.69
N THR A 716 -8.94 -17.91 -17.49
CA THR A 716 -8.61 -19.19 -18.13
C THR A 716 -8.47 -19.07 -19.65
N GLU A 717 -8.57 -17.87 -20.23
CA GLU A 717 -8.26 -17.66 -21.65
C GLU A 717 -6.79 -18.05 -21.91
N ILE A 718 -6.50 -18.70 -23.04
CA ILE A 718 -5.11 -19.02 -23.39
C ILE A 718 -4.49 -17.78 -24.01
N THR A 719 -3.42 -17.27 -23.40
CA THR A 719 -2.60 -16.20 -23.96
C THR A 719 -1.27 -16.72 -24.51
N ASN A 720 -0.83 -16.12 -25.61
CA ASN A 720 0.51 -16.27 -26.17
C ASN A 720 1.45 -15.14 -25.71
N ARG A 721 1.06 -14.38 -24.68
CA ARG A 721 1.87 -13.31 -24.09
C ARG A 721 2.64 -13.84 -22.90
N LYS A 722 3.96 -13.69 -22.96
CA LYS A 722 4.87 -14.09 -21.88
C LYS A 722 5.40 -12.84 -21.18
N MET A 723 5.08 -12.69 -19.90
CA MET A 723 5.46 -11.55 -19.08
C MET A 723 5.83 -12.06 -17.70
N TYR A 724 6.76 -11.40 -17.01
CA TYR A 724 7.06 -11.75 -15.63
C TYR A 724 5.87 -11.37 -14.73
N THR A 725 5.75 -12.01 -13.56
CA THR A 725 4.68 -11.69 -12.60
C THR A 725 4.67 -10.21 -12.25
N LEU A 726 3.51 -9.54 -12.29
CA LEU A 726 3.41 -8.11 -12.01
C LEU A 726 3.85 -7.77 -10.57
N MET A 727 3.82 -8.74 -9.66
CA MET A 727 4.34 -8.59 -8.30
C MET A 727 5.87 -8.41 -8.22
N HIS A 728 6.58 -8.61 -9.34
CA HIS A 728 7.99 -8.24 -9.47
C HIS A 728 8.19 -6.87 -10.17
N ASP A 729 7.14 -6.11 -10.48
CA ASP A 729 7.27 -4.69 -10.78
C ASP A 729 7.19 -3.89 -9.46
N PRO A 730 8.21 -3.08 -9.11
CA PRO A 730 8.27 -2.40 -7.80
C PRO A 730 7.11 -1.45 -7.55
N GLN A 731 6.67 -0.72 -8.59
CA GLN A 731 5.54 0.18 -8.50
C GLN A 731 4.24 -0.60 -8.33
N TYR A 732 3.97 -1.58 -9.19
CA TYR A 732 2.78 -2.41 -9.09
C TYR A 732 2.68 -3.09 -7.72
N ARG A 733 3.76 -3.69 -7.21
CA ARG A 733 3.77 -4.35 -5.91
C ARG A 733 3.49 -3.39 -4.74
N ALA A 734 4.03 -2.17 -4.80
CA ALA A 734 3.75 -1.12 -3.82
C ALA A 734 2.28 -0.65 -3.90
N GLU A 735 1.75 -0.49 -5.11
CA GLU A 735 0.35 -0.13 -5.37
C GLU A 735 -0.63 -1.22 -4.90
N ILE A 736 -0.26 -2.50 -5.00
CA ILE A 736 -1.02 -3.61 -4.40
C ILE A 736 -1.09 -3.48 -2.88
N ALA A 737 0.02 -3.16 -2.21
CA ALA A 737 0.01 -2.93 -0.75
C ALA A 737 -0.90 -1.76 -0.37
N ARG A 738 -0.93 -0.71 -1.20
CA ARG A 738 -1.74 0.48 -1.02
C ARG A 738 -3.23 0.26 -1.34
N GLN A 739 -3.61 -0.73 -2.14
CA GLN A 739 -4.97 -0.83 -2.73
C GLN A 739 -6.12 -0.74 -1.71
N ASN A 740 -5.91 -1.12 -0.44
CA ASN A 740 -6.88 -0.97 0.66
C ASN A 740 -7.08 0.46 1.17
N THR A 741 -6.30 1.42 0.70
CA THR A 741 -6.20 2.77 1.27
C THR A 741 -7.39 3.64 0.87
N SER A 742 -8.19 4.03 1.86
CA SER A 742 -9.35 4.94 1.73
C SER A 742 -10.28 4.59 0.56
N TYR A 743 -10.24 5.32 -0.54
CA TYR A 743 -10.97 4.96 -1.75
C TYR A 743 -10.02 4.19 -2.67
N ASN A 744 -10.15 2.86 -2.65
CA ASN A 744 -9.30 1.92 -3.37
C ASN A 744 -9.15 2.35 -4.84
N GLN A 745 -7.91 2.49 -5.30
CA GLN A 745 -7.57 2.77 -6.70
C GLN A 745 -6.89 1.55 -7.31
N PRO A 746 -7.01 1.33 -8.62
CA PRO A 746 -6.29 0.25 -9.29
C PRO A 746 -4.78 0.37 -9.15
N ALA A 747 -4.08 -0.76 -9.30
CA ALA A 747 -2.63 -0.79 -9.33
C ALA A 747 -2.14 -0.75 -10.77
N TYR A 748 -1.00 -0.09 -10.98
CA TYR A 748 -0.39 0.07 -12.29
C TYR A 748 1.09 -0.28 -12.22
N THR A 749 1.63 -0.74 -13.35
CA THR A 749 3.06 -0.94 -13.52
C THR A 749 3.80 0.38 -13.69
N GLY A 750 5.09 0.39 -13.35
CA GLY A 750 5.99 1.53 -13.64
C GLY A 750 6.37 1.69 -15.12
N PHE A 751 5.74 0.92 -16.01
CA PHE A 751 5.96 0.93 -17.45
C PHE A 751 4.64 0.72 -18.21
N TYR A 752 4.64 1.02 -19.50
CA TYR A 752 3.48 0.85 -20.39
C TYR A 752 3.06 -0.62 -20.53
N LEU A 753 1.88 -0.96 -19.99
CA LEU A 753 1.30 -2.31 -20.05
C LEU A 753 -0.04 -2.32 -20.83
N ALA A 754 0.03 -2.59 -22.12
CA ALA A 754 -1.11 -2.60 -23.06
C ALA A 754 -0.99 -3.67 -24.16
N SER A 755 -2.00 -3.78 -25.03
CA SER A 755 -2.05 -4.75 -26.13
C SER A 755 -0.98 -4.56 -27.21
N ASP A 756 -0.48 -3.34 -27.36
CA ASP A 756 0.57 -2.92 -28.28
C ASP A 756 1.93 -2.66 -27.59
N THR A 757 2.11 -3.18 -26.37
CA THR A 757 3.37 -3.10 -25.60
C THR A 757 4.60 -3.40 -26.48
N ASP A 758 5.54 -2.46 -26.49
CA ASP A 758 6.89 -2.69 -27.03
C ASP A 758 7.73 -3.46 -25.99
N TRP A 759 7.85 -4.77 -26.19
CA TRP A 759 8.58 -5.66 -25.30
C TRP A 759 10.06 -5.31 -25.11
N SER A 760 10.65 -4.50 -26.00
CA SER A 760 12.02 -4.02 -25.83
C SER A 760 12.17 -2.94 -24.76
N LYS A 761 11.06 -2.30 -24.38
CA LYS A 761 10.99 -1.23 -23.37
C LYS A 761 10.50 -1.70 -22.01
N VAL A 762 10.03 -2.94 -21.89
CA VAL A 762 9.60 -3.51 -20.60
C VAL A 762 10.84 -3.66 -19.70
N PRO A 763 10.92 -2.94 -18.58
CA PRO A 763 12.06 -3.02 -17.69
C PRO A 763 12.11 -4.39 -17.02
N VAL A 764 13.32 -4.92 -16.82
CA VAL A 764 13.54 -6.08 -15.96
C VAL A 764 14.27 -5.59 -14.72
N PRO A 765 13.66 -5.63 -13.54
CA PRO A 765 14.27 -5.11 -12.33
C PRO A 765 15.58 -5.87 -12.03
N SER A 766 16.59 -5.13 -11.56
CA SER A 766 17.75 -5.74 -10.90
C SER A 766 17.45 -5.84 -9.41
N TYR A 767 17.15 -7.04 -8.94
CA TYR A 767 16.68 -7.25 -7.58
C TYR A 767 17.41 -8.39 -6.88
N TRP A 768 17.25 -8.45 -5.56
CA TRP A 768 17.57 -9.58 -4.73
C TRP A 768 16.31 -9.99 -3.96
N THR A 769 16.21 -11.28 -3.67
CA THR A 769 15.08 -11.84 -2.92
C THR A 769 15.54 -12.24 -1.52
N PRO A 770 15.03 -11.61 -0.46
CA PRO A 770 15.29 -12.06 0.89
C PRO A 770 14.66 -13.45 1.14
N GLY A 771 15.10 -14.12 2.20
CA GLY A 771 14.50 -15.39 2.62
C GLY A 771 15.00 -16.66 1.92
N LEU A 772 15.97 -16.62 0.99
CA LEU A 772 16.48 -17.84 0.32
C LEU A 772 16.99 -18.93 1.28
N THR A 773 17.51 -18.54 2.45
CA THR A 773 17.85 -19.48 3.53
C THR A 773 16.62 -20.18 4.09
N THR A 774 15.55 -19.43 4.33
CA THR A 774 14.26 -19.93 4.83
C THR A 774 13.64 -20.90 3.83
N VAL A 775 13.66 -20.54 2.53
CA VAL A 775 13.22 -21.41 1.43
C VAL A 775 13.99 -22.73 1.43
N LEU A 776 15.33 -22.69 1.49
CA LEU A 776 16.16 -23.90 1.50
C LEU A 776 15.85 -24.80 2.70
N GLN A 777 15.64 -24.22 3.88
CA GLN A 777 15.24 -24.97 5.07
C GLN A 777 13.86 -25.61 4.89
N ALA A 778 12.87 -24.85 4.45
CA ALA A 778 11.51 -25.35 4.22
C ALA A 778 11.50 -26.49 3.20
N GLN A 779 12.31 -26.40 2.14
CA GLN A 779 12.47 -27.49 1.18
C GLN A 779 13.11 -28.74 1.80
N LEU A 780 14.19 -28.59 2.59
CA LEU A 780 14.81 -29.73 3.28
C LEU A 780 13.81 -30.46 4.19
N GLU A 781 13.04 -29.70 4.97
CA GLU A 781 12.01 -30.23 5.87
C GLU A 781 10.83 -30.85 5.10
N GLY A 782 10.35 -30.18 4.06
CA GLY A 782 9.25 -30.64 3.22
C GLY A 782 9.55 -31.95 2.50
N TYR A 783 10.72 -32.06 1.85
CA TYR A 783 11.13 -33.30 1.20
C TYR A 783 11.41 -34.43 2.20
N ALA A 784 11.90 -34.10 3.40
CA ALA A 784 12.05 -35.09 4.45
C ALA A 784 10.69 -35.62 4.92
N ALA A 785 9.71 -34.74 5.15
CA ALA A 785 8.35 -35.10 5.55
C ALA A 785 7.63 -35.93 4.47
N ALA A 786 7.87 -35.64 3.19
CA ALA A 786 7.34 -36.40 2.05
C ALA A 786 8.05 -37.75 1.83
N GLY A 787 9.15 -38.03 2.54
CA GLY A 787 9.97 -39.23 2.32
C GLY A 787 10.79 -39.19 1.03
N GLU A 788 10.93 -38.02 0.43
CA GLU A 788 11.70 -37.76 -0.80
C GLU A 788 13.16 -37.41 -0.54
N LEU A 789 13.50 -37.06 0.70
CA LEU A 789 14.85 -36.84 1.19
C LEU A 789 15.03 -37.62 2.50
N GLY A 790 16.01 -38.53 2.56
CA GLY A 790 16.12 -39.42 3.71
C GLY A 790 17.51 -39.98 3.98
N GLY A 791 17.59 -40.83 5.00
CA GLY A 791 18.80 -41.54 5.36
C GLY A 791 19.94 -40.62 5.85
N PRO A 792 21.21 -41.03 5.68
CA PRO A 792 22.37 -40.24 6.08
C PRO A 792 22.48 -38.89 5.36
N LEU A 793 21.96 -38.78 4.14
CA LEU A 793 22.04 -37.57 3.33
C LEU A 793 21.33 -36.40 4.00
N LEU A 794 20.10 -36.60 4.49
CA LEU A 794 19.34 -35.56 5.20
C LEU A 794 20.15 -34.94 6.34
N LYS A 795 20.79 -35.77 7.17
CA LYS A 795 21.62 -35.31 8.29
C LYS A 795 22.86 -34.55 7.82
N GLN A 796 23.45 -34.94 6.69
CA GLN A 796 24.62 -34.28 6.12
C GLN A 796 24.26 -32.91 5.54
N LEU A 797 23.13 -32.81 4.83
CA LEU A 797 22.61 -31.56 4.29
C LEU A 797 22.21 -30.59 5.40
N ASP A 798 21.43 -31.04 6.39
CA ASP A 798 21.05 -30.23 7.56
C ASP A 798 22.26 -29.71 8.33
N ASN A 799 23.27 -30.56 8.56
CA ASN A 799 24.51 -30.11 9.19
C ASN A 799 25.26 -29.09 8.33
N ALA A 800 25.38 -29.31 7.02
CA ALA A 800 26.06 -28.36 6.14
C ALA A 800 25.31 -27.01 6.08
N TYR A 801 23.98 -27.03 5.98
CA TYR A 801 23.12 -25.84 6.03
C TYR A 801 23.33 -25.05 7.33
N ARG A 802 23.26 -25.70 8.50
CA ARG A 802 23.50 -25.04 9.80
C ARG A 802 24.89 -24.43 9.91
N GLN A 803 25.90 -25.11 9.38
CA GLN A 803 27.27 -24.58 9.36
C GLN A 803 27.38 -23.38 8.42
N ALA A 804 26.73 -23.42 7.26
CA ALA A 804 26.68 -22.29 6.32
C ALA A 804 26.09 -21.04 6.99
N LEU A 805 24.92 -21.17 7.63
CA LEU A 805 24.30 -20.08 8.38
C LEU A 805 25.19 -19.57 9.52
N HIS A 806 25.71 -20.48 10.35
CA HIS A 806 26.57 -20.12 11.47
C HIS A 806 27.78 -19.29 11.04
N HIS A 807 28.42 -19.69 9.93
CA HIS A 807 29.56 -18.95 9.40
C HIS A 807 29.17 -17.63 8.76
N MET A 808 28.01 -17.54 8.10
CA MET A 808 27.50 -16.28 7.56
C MET A 808 27.19 -15.27 8.67
N GLU A 809 26.50 -15.71 9.74
CA GLU A 809 26.24 -14.89 10.93
C GLU A 809 27.51 -14.38 11.62
N LYS A 810 28.60 -15.14 11.54
CA LYS A 810 29.92 -14.75 12.06
C LYS A 810 30.72 -13.84 11.13
N GLY A 811 30.20 -13.50 9.95
CA GLY A 811 30.89 -12.69 8.95
C GLY A 811 31.96 -13.46 8.16
N SER A 812 31.95 -14.79 8.21
CA SER A 812 32.91 -15.66 7.49
C SER A 812 32.31 -16.19 6.20
N ALA A 813 32.02 -15.30 5.24
CA ALA A 813 31.37 -15.64 3.97
C ALA A 813 32.07 -16.77 3.20
N HIS A 814 33.40 -16.77 3.13
CA HIS A 814 34.16 -17.84 2.47
C HIS A 814 33.88 -19.22 3.07
N GLN A 815 33.78 -19.31 4.40
CA GLN A 815 33.47 -20.56 5.07
C GLN A 815 32.00 -20.95 4.90
N ALA A 816 31.10 -19.97 4.86
CA ALA A 816 29.69 -20.18 4.58
C ALA A 816 29.49 -20.79 3.18
N LEU A 817 30.12 -20.18 2.16
CA LEU A 817 30.15 -20.66 0.77
C LEU A 817 30.76 -22.06 0.64
N HIS A 818 31.79 -22.39 1.43
CA HIS A 818 32.35 -23.75 1.46
C HIS A 818 31.30 -24.80 1.84
N PHE A 819 30.45 -24.52 2.82
CA PHE A 819 29.41 -25.44 3.25
C PHE A 819 28.25 -25.55 2.25
N LEU A 820 27.86 -24.45 1.58
CA LEU A 820 26.88 -24.51 0.50
C LEU A 820 27.40 -25.32 -0.70
N ASN A 821 28.64 -25.08 -1.13
CA ASN A 821 29.29 -25.87 -2.18
C ASN A 821 29.38 -27.36 -1.80
N ARG A 822 29.62 -27.67 -0.53
CA ARG A 822 29.57 -29.04 -0.03
C ARG A 822 28.16 -29.65 -0.14
N MET A 823 27.08 -28.87 0.06
CA MET A 823 25.71 -29.36 -0.18
C MET A 823 25.50 -29.71 -1.65
N LEU A 824 25.94 -28.87 -2.59
CA LEU A 824 25.86 -29.16 -4.03
C LEU A 824 26.56 -30.48 -4.38
N ILE A 825 27.77 -30.69 -3.85
CA ILE A 825 28.52 -31.95 -4.05
C ILE A 825 27.75 -33.17 -3.51
N LEU A 826 27.14 -33.06 -2.33
CA LEU A 826 26.36 -34.14 -1.72
C LEU A 826 25.10 -34.48 -2.54
N LEU A 827 24.38 -33.47 -3.03
CA LEU A 827 23.22 -33.63 -3.90
C LEU A 827 23.60 -34.26 -5.25
N GLU A 828 24.73 -33.85 -5.83
CA GLU A 828 25.20 -34.37 -7.10
C GLU A 828 25.63 -35.85 -7.01
N GLN A 829 26.43 -36.19 -6.00
CA GLN A 829 27.00 -37.53 -5.81
C GLN A 829 25.98 -38.59 -5.39
N THR A 830 24.83 -38.18 -4.84
CA THR A 830 23.80 -39.13 -4.43
C THR A 830 23.09 -39.71 -5.65
N LYS A 831 23.18 -41.04 -5.80
CA LYS A 831 22.55 -41.84 -6.88
C LYS A 831 21.46 -42.80 -6.39
N LYS A 832 21.08 -42.71 -5.13
CA LYS A 832 20.13 -43.59 -4.45
C LYS A 832 18.73 -42.96 -4.46
N PRO A 833 17.80 -43.42 -5.32
CA PRO A 833 16.48 -42.79 -5.45
C PRO A 833 15.63 -42.93 -4.18
N ASP A 834 15.93 -43.92 -3.33
CA ASP A 834 15.35 -44.13 -2.01
C ASP A 834 15.82 -43.11 -0.96
N GLN A 835 16.87 -42.33 -1.25
CA GLN A 835 17.42 -41.31 -0.36
C GLN A 835 17.23 -39.88 -0.86
N LEU A 836 17.04 -39.71 -2.17
CA LEU A 836 16.86 -38.40 -2.81
C LEU A 836 16.02 -38.58 -4.08
N SER A 837 14.81 -38.03 -4.09
CA SER A 837 13.95 -38.01 -5.28
C SER A 837 14.56 -37.11 -6.37
N PRO A 838 14.25 -37.33 -7.66
CA PRO A 838 14.67 -36.42 -8.73
C PRO A 838 14.20 -34.98 -8.52
N ALA A 839 12.99 -34.78 -7.99
CA ALA A 839 12.45 -33.44 -7.70
C ALA A 839 13.20 -32.76 -6.54
N ALA A 840 13.43 -33.50 -5.44
CA ALA A 840 14.21 -33.00 -4.31
C ALA A 840 15.64 -32.64 -4.72
N LYS A 841 16.29 -33.48 -5.53
CA LYS A 841 17.62 -33.18 -6.08
C LYS A 841 17.61 -31.87 -6.88
N LEU A 842 16.64 -31.72 -7.78
CA LEU A 842 16.52 -30.57 -8.66
C LEU A 842 16.38 -29.27 -7.85
N ASN A 843 15.35 -29.21 -7.01
CA ASN A 843 14.97 -28.00 -6.29
C ASN A 843 16.00 -27.61 -5.24
N LEU A 844 16.50 -28.58 -4.45
CA LEU A 844 17.54 -28.29 -3.46
C LEU A 844 18.84 -27.81 -4.12
N SER A 845 19.23 -28.39 -5.28
CA SER A 845 20.44 -27.95 -5.97
C SER A 845 20.29 -26.52 -6.47
N GLN A 846 19.12 -26.14 -6.97
CA GLN A 846 18.85 -24.78 -7.39
C GLN A 846 18.83 -23.80 -6.22
N SER A 847 18.10 -24.09 -5.14
CA SER A 847 18.04 -23.19 -3.98
C SER A 847 19.41 -22.97 -3.36
N VAL A 848 20.23 -24.03 -3.28
CA VAL A 848 21.62 -23.90 -2.83
C VAL A 848 22.45 -23.06 -3.81
N SER A 849 22.28 -23.25 -5.13
CA SER A 849 23.01 -22.46 -6.14
C SER A 849 22.62 -20.99 -6.10
N ALA A 850 21.32 -20.68 -6.02
CA ALA A 850 20.82 -19.31 -5.88
C ALA A 850 21.36 -18.64 -4.61
N LEU A 851 21.43 -19.37 -3.50
CA LEU A 851 22.01 -18.88 -2.25
C LEU A 851 23.52 -18.66 -2.36
N VAL A 852 24.24 -19.51 -3.10
CA VAL A 852 25.67 -19.30 -3.41
C VAL A 852 25.85 -18.03 -4.22
N ASP A 853 25.12 -17.86 -5.33
CA ASP A 853 25.21 -16.69 -6.20
C ASP A 853 24.88 -15.39 -5.43
N GLU A 854 23.83 -15.43 -4.59
CA GLU A 854 23.45 -14.32 -3.73
C GLU A 854 24.59 -13.96 -2.76
N TRP A 855 25.13 -14.95 -2.05
CA TRP A 855 26.17 -14.72 -1.05
C TRP A 855 27.49 -14.31 -1.68
N GLU A 856 27.83 -14.78 -2.88
CA GLU A 856 29.00 -14.29 -3.63
C GLU A 856 28.82 -12.80 -3.99
N SER A 857 27.65 -12.43 -4.51
CA SER A 857 27.37 -11.04 -4.91
C SER A 857 27.35 -10.02 -3.76
N ARG A 858 27.19 -10.47 -2.51
CA ARG A 858 27.26 -9.62 -1.30
C ARG A 858 28.70 -9.33 -0.85
N ASN A 859 29.69 -10.08 -1.35
CA ASN A 859 31.07 -10.03 -0.89
C ASN A 859 32.06 -9.51 -1.95
N ASP A 860 31.59 -9.27 -3.17
CA ASP A 860 32.27 -8.49 -4.21
C ASP A 860 31.96 -6.99 -4.04
#